data_AF-A0A662UJF3-F1
#
_entry.id   AF-A0A662UJF3-F1
#
_cell.length_a   1.000
_cell.length_b   1.000
_cell.length_c   1.000
_cell.angle_alpha   90.00
_cell.angle_beta   90.00
_cell.angle_gamma   90.00
#
_symmetry.space_group_name_H-M   'P 1'
#
loop_
_entity.id
_entity.type
_entity.pdbx_description
1 polymer ?
#
loop_
_entity_poly.entity_id
_entity_poly.type
_entity_poly.pdbx_seq_one_letter_code
_entity_poly.pdbx_strand_id
1 'polypeptide(L)'
;MVPALSPGAQEACGIAGLLEMARLFSQPENRPKNSIIFLALGGHHQSYAGMTEFVKDYLYPIFGRPESLSLGLHMRDKDLKQRVKVFVSLDFSTGTDILFIDFQYNSATSNRYETLFDNIYHSVDGGAIRSWFTDVVERINQLKPRGRTYEVEMTSVEPEDRDFGHPWKVFPSDVEISGALGTFFGIRFTTAYDPRPYFGEPFDTLEKVNFRNLQPQLELSCMIMAEIANLDLYEWSALENLRNDRWISTGIFETMSQVRGNVAIWNITRNDYTPLPYRALVNVRRIFQYGVFNRFTITKEYGYFSLFPAQHVVNPLYGVQVQITAWVVDEATGNIIYATDQGMHSLPGGARVDPVWDYGYLVVFNASTIVLFDLNEVPQIKTIEDEPLESYGVWQVANITVVAIPPNMQVYLYGKPSGARCPTEVLLNASEENPKGNGYRVGPGEQLIISYTRLQMAESFYLLNEERFKMIQRYDPMITSSDVYRMHGRVKDLIEKAREAIANYRYSLAEGYIDEALKMSREVYGQVRNYIEDASFTVPFLAIFFLPFTFLMERLIFAWRGTRRILPFLGIFVSLIVISYMIHPGFYLAANSMVNILGMSLLILSVPLLIIISRYTVDYLRELKFARLGRHEAEISRIAEVVQAFIIGVEHMRRVKLRSILTLTTIIIIVLALVNFTSIEAQIYSRPLPTYGSPLYNGVYIHKPDWGEGHFAIDSILPILKARYGEEAIVAPRAWKYILQASVQNFDLKLGFHLKYRDREVTAPVILGLTPEETAQPYFSAFLTGRSFLAGDRKVLILSEPHAEALEINATSLPVKVSFEGMNYTVVGIIGSEIERVRDLDGEGILPIKLDIPSDEQDWETHVPIEYLIILPYEEVVNSYGGNVASVSILFRNTS
;
A
#
# COMPACT_ATOMS: atom_id res chain seq x y z
N MET A 1 7.58 1.08 23.56
CA MET A 1 6.69 1.91 22.72
C MET A 1 7.42 3.18 22.33
N VAL A 2 7.53 3.49 21.03
CA VAL A 2 8.18 4.70 20.51
C VAL A 2 7.57 6.01 21.07
N PRO A 3 6.25 6.12 21.33
CA PRO A 3 5.70 7.30 22.02
C PRO A 3 6.29 7.58 23.40
N ALA A 4 6.73 6.55 24.15
CA ALA A 4 7.37 6.73 25.45
C ALA A 4 8.81 7.28 25.33
N LEU A 5 9.39 7.25 24.13
CA LEU A 5 10.72 7.74 23.82
C LEU A 5 10.69 9.09 23.09
N SER A 6 9.52 9.54 22.62
CA SER A 6 9.40 10.78 21.87
C SER A 6 9.34 11.98 22.82
N PRO A 7 10.31 12.91 22.78
CA PRO A 7 10.30 14.09 23.64
C PRO A 7 9.31 15.17 23.18
N GLY A 8 9.00 15.23 21.87
CA GLY A 8 8.07 16.19 21.27
C GLY A 8 8.46 17.65 21.52
N ALA A 9 9.75 17.99 21.45
CA ALA A 9 10.24 19.32 21.83
C ALA A 9 9.71 20.47 20.96
N GLN A 10 9.55 20.26 19.65
CA GLN A 10 8.92 21.24 18.77
C GLN A 10 7.44 21.41 19.11
N GLU A 11 6.69 20.31 19.26
CA GLU A 11 5.27 20.34 19.63
C GLU A 11 5.03 20.96 21.02
N ALA A 12 6.00 20.83 21.93
CA ALA A 12 5.95 21.46 23.24
C ALA A 12 6.02 23.00 23.19
N CYS A 13 6.42 23.60 22.05
CA CYS A 13 6.46 25.06 21.90
C CYS A 13 5.06 25.69 22.00
N GLY A 14 4.02 25.01 21.50
CA GLY A 14 2.63 25.45 21.61
C GLY A 14 2.14 25.52 23.06
N ILE A 15 2.35 24.45 23.84
CA ILE A 15 1.95 24.43 25.26
C ILE A 15 2.79 25.38 26.13
N ALA A 16 4.09 25.51 25.84
CA ALA A 16 4.93 26.49 26.52
C ALA A 16 4.45 27.93 26.26
N GLY A 17 4.09 28.24 25.00
CA GLY A 17 3.47 29.50 24.62
C GLY A 17 2.15 29.74 25.35
N LEU A 18 1.27 28.74 25.42
CA LEU A 18 -0.01 28.83 26.13
C LEU A 18 0.18 29.19 27.62
N LEU A 19 1.11 28.53 28.31
CA LEU A 19 1.40 28.77 29.73
C LEU A 19 1.99 30.16 29.97
N GLU A 20 2.86 30.64 29.07
CA GLU A 20 3.44 31.97 29.19
C GLU A 20 2.41 33.06 28.92
N MET A 21 1.52 32.89 27.93
CA MET A 21 0.39 33.79 27.71
C MET A 21 -0.57 33.81 28.92
N ALA A 22 -0.82 32.65 29.55
CA ALA A 22 -1.62 32.57 30.77
C ALA A 22 -0.98 33.33 31.93
N ARG A 23 0.34 33.21 32.10
CA ARG A 23 1.10 33.97 33.09
C ARG A 23 0.96 35.48 32.82
N LEU A 24 1.12 35.93 31.58
CA LEU A 24 1.03 37.34 31.20
C LEU A 24 -0.38 37.90 31.41
N PHE A 25 -1.43 37.27 30.87
CA PHE A 25 -2.82 37.76 30.99
C PHE A 25 -3.42 37.61 32.40
N SER A 26 -2.77 36.86 33.29
CA SER A 26 -3.13 36.82 34.72
C SER A 26 -2.68 38.06 35.50
N GLN A 27 -1.71 38.82 34.98
CA GLN A 27 -1.20 40.02 35.62
C GLN A 27 -2.25 41.15 35.55
N PRO A 28 -2.50 41.91 36.64
CA PRO A 28 -3.52 42.96 36.67
C PRO A 28 -3.42 43.98 35.52
N GLU A 29 -2.20 44.35 35.14
CA GLU A 29 -1.88 45.30 34.07
C GLU A 29 -2.19 44.79 32.65
N ASN A 30 -2.21 43.47 32.45
CA ASN A 30 -2.40 42.82 31.14
C ASN A 30 -3.71 42.05 31.07
N ARG A 31 -4.59 42.20 32.07
CA ARG A 31 -5.84 41.46 32.17
C ARG A 31 -6.81 41.94 31.06
N PRO A 32 -7.25 41.06 30.15
CA PRO A 32 -8.12 41.44 29.05
C PRO A 32 -9.53 41.81 29.52
N LYS A 33 -10.24 42.60 28.72
CA LYS A 33 -11.66 42.95 28.92
C LYS A 33 -12.55 41.71 28.88
N ASN A 34 -12.31 40.80 27.93
CA ASN A 34 -13.10 39.58 27.77
C ASN A 34 -12.44 38.38 28.48
N SER A 35 -13.25 37.37 28.80
CA SER A 35 -12.75 36.15 29.44
C SER A 35 -12.00 35.27 28.46
N ILE A 36 -10.81 34.82 28.84
CA ILE A 36 -10.01 33.83 28.09
C ILE A 36 -10.08 32.48 28.80
N ILE A 37 -10.25 31.40 28.03
CA ILE A 37 -10.10 30.03 28.51
C ILE A 37 -8.79 29.49 27.94
N PHE A 38 -7.84 29.16 28.82
CA PHE A 38 -6.64 28.44 28.44
C PHE A 38 -6.94 26.93 28.48
N LEU A 39 -6.81 26.27 27.33
CA LEU A 39 -7.17 24.86 27.16
C LEU A 39 -5.97 24.07 26.68
N ALA A 40 -5.48 23.16 27.51
CA ALA A 40 -4.46 22.18 27.14
C ALA A 40 -5.16 20.88 26.71
N LEU A 41 -5.03 20.52 25.44
CA LEU A 41 -5.70 19.36 24.85
C LEU A 41 -4.77 18.14 24.88
N GLY A 42 -5.26 17.02 25.42
CA GLY A 42 -4.57 15.74 25.36
C GLY A 42 -4.99 14.92 24.14
N GLY A 43 -4.08 14.11 23.58
CA GLY A 43 -4.43 13.20 22.50
C GLY A 43 -4.74 13.88 21.16
N HIS A 44 -4.05 14.99 20.84
CA HIS A 44 -4.02 15.58 19.50
C HIS A 44 -3.77 14.49 18.44
N HIS A 45 -2.74 13.68 18.69
CA HIS A 45 -2.36 12.53 17.86
C HIS A 45 -3.27 11.29 17.99
N GLN A 46 -4.50 11.45 18.47
CA GLN A 46 -5.50 10.38 18.53
C GLN A 46 -6.82 10.86 17.92
N SER A 47 -6.76 11.41 16.71
CA SER A 47 -7.91 12.02 16.03
C SER A 47 -8.54 13.16 16.84
N TYR A 48 -7.71 14.09 17.34
CA TYR A 48 -8.16 15.26 18.11
C TYR A 48 -9.00 14.87 19.34
N ALA A 49 -8.58 13.82 20.06
CA ALA A 49 -9.38 13.21 21.12
C ALA A 49 -9.77 14.23 22.20
N GLY A 50 -8.79 15.03 22.67
CA GLY A 50 -9.01 16.04 23.69
C GLY A 50 -10.00 17.12 23.24
N MET A 51 -9.84 17.63 22.01
CA MET A 51 -10.75 18.64 21.47
C MET A 51 -12.17 18.07 21.35
N THR A 52 -12.29 16.83 20.86
CA THR A 52 -13.60 16.24 20.67
C THR A 52 -14.32 15.96 21.98
N GLU A 53 -13.63 15.45 23.01
CA GLU A 53 -14.23 15.27 24.34
C GLU A 53 -14.60 16.62 24.97
N PHE A 54 -13.79 17.68 24.78
CA PHE A 54 -14.15 19.03 25.22
C PHE A 54 -15.44 19.52 24.57
N VAL A 55 -15.57 19.35 23.25
CA VAL A 55 -16.78 19.74 22.53
C VAL A 55 -17.99 18.92 22.99
N LYS A 56 -17.83 17.61 23.14
CA LYS A 56 -18.89 16.70 23.60
C LYS A 56 -19.39 17.07 25.00
N ASP A 57 -18.50 17.27 25.95
CA ASP A 57 -18.87 17.40 27.36
C ASP A 57 -19.32 18.83 27.72
N TYR A 58 -18.74 19.86 27.09
CA TYR A 58 -18.93 21.26 27.49
C TYR A 58 -19.74 22.10 26.50
N LEU A 59 -19.71 21.78 25.20
CA LEU A 59 -20.39 22.58 24.17
C LEU A 59 -21.67 21.90 23.64
N TYR A 60 -21.66 20.57 23.51
CA TYR A 60 -22.80 19.77 23.03
C TYR A 60 -23.07 18.55 23.91
N PRO A 61 -23.46 18.71 25.18
CA PRO A 61 -23.74 17.59 26.09
C PRO A 61 -24.95 16.72 25.68
N ILE A 62 -25.60 17.03 24.55
CA ILE A 62 -26.74 16.29 23.97
C ILE A 62 -26.31 14.88 23.51
N PHE A 63 -25.04 14.68 23.16
CA PHE A 63 -24.49 13.37 22.73
C PHE A 63 -24.49 12.29 23.84
N GLY A 64 -24.89 12.61 25.07
CA GLY A 64 -25.03 11.66 26.18
C GLY A 64 -26.47 11.25 26.53
N ARG A 65 -27.50 11.73 25.81
CA ARG A 65 -28.91 11.51 26.17
C ARG A 65 -29.71 10.91 25.01
N PRO A 66 -30.07 9.60 25.07
CA PRO A 66 -30.85 8.93 24.03
C PRO A 66 -32.23 9.56 23.78
N GLU A 67 -32.84 10.15 24.81
CA GLU A 67 -34.22 10.65 24.79
C GLU A 67 -34.38 12.06 24.20
N SER A 68 -33.28 12.80 24.01
CA SER A 68 -33.32 14.17 23.46
C SER A 68 -33.15 14.24 21.94
N LEU A 69 -32.91 13.11 21.25
CA LEU A 69 -32.73 13.09 19.79
C LEU A 69 -34.03 13.27 19.00
N SER A 70 -35.20 12.99 19.60
CA SER A 70 -36.50 12.96 18.89
C SER A 70 -37.37 14.21 19.06
N LEU A 71 -36.93 15.19 19.85
CA LEU A 71 -37.65 16.46 20.04
C LEU A 71 -36.63 17.58 19.94
N GLY A 72 -36.78 18.47 18.96
CA GLY A 72 -36.01 19.70 18.81
C GLY A 72 -36.13 20.63 20.02
N LEU A 73 -35.48 20.26 21.13
CA LEU A 73 -35.59 20.88 22.43
C LEU A 73 -34.39 21.80 22.67
N HIS A 74 -34.65 23.09 22.47
CA HIS A 74 -34.23 24.22 23.29
C HIS A 74 -32.95 23.98 24.13
N MET A 75 -31.81 24.36 23.55
CA MET A 75 -30.56 24.61 24.26
C MET A 75 -30.81 25.61 25.39
N ARG A 76 -30.24 25.38 26.58
CA ARG A 76 -30.45 26.29 27.72
C ARG A 76 -29.50 27.48 27.56
N ASP A 77 -29.95 28.68 27.94
CA ASP A 77 -29.17 29.95 27.96
C ASP A 77 -27.87 29.95 28.82
N LYS A 78 -27.45 28.79 29.32
CA LYS A 78 -26.27 28.61 30.19
C LYS A 78 -25.19 27.71 29.58
N ASP A 79 -25.38 27.18 28.38
CA ASP A 79 -24.42 26.27 27.76
C ASP A 79 -23.18 27.06 27.24
N LEU A 80 -21.98 26.56 27.54
CA LEU A 80 -20.69 27.22 27.23
C LEU A 80 -20.55 27.54 25.72
N LYS A 81 -21.27 26.80 24.87
CA LYS A 81 -21.45 27.05 23.43
C LYS A 81 -21.87 28.47 23.08
N GLN A 82 -22.76 29.11 23.84
CA GLN A 82 -23.17 30.50 23.57
C GLN A 82 -22.11 31.52 24.00
N ARG A 83 -21.08 31.10 24.75
CA ARG A 83 -20.05 31.95 25.36
C ARG A 83 -18.70 31.88 24.67
N VAL A 84 -18.37 30.78 23.99
CA VAL A 84 -17.13 30.65 23.20
C VAL A 84 -17.35 31.23 21.81
N LYS A 85 -16.70 32.35 21.53
CA LYS A 85 -16.81 33.06 20.24
C LYS A 85 -15.71 32.65 19.26
N VAL A 86 -14.48 32.50 19.76
CA VAL A 86 -13.29 32.14 18.99
C VAL A 86 -12.47 31.09 19.73
N PHE A 87 -11.86 30.20 18.96
CA PHE A 87 -10.85 29.27 19.42
C PHE A 87 -9.55 29.51 18.65
N VAL A 88 -8.46 29.69 19.38
CA VAL A 88 -7.13 29.87 18.81
C VAL A 88 -6.25 28.70 19.22
N SER A 89 -5.75 27.95 18.26
CA SER A 89 -4.78 26.87 18.46
C SER A 89 -3.36 27.40 18.28
N LEU A 90 -2.42 26.92 19.10
CA LEU A 90 -1.01 27.26 19.07
C LEU A 90 -0.21 26.02 18.67
N ASP A 91 0.31 25.99 17.45
CA ASP A 91 1.06 24.87 16.85
C ASP A 91 2.36 25.39 16.24
N PHE A 92 3.27 25.85 17.10
CA PHE A 92 4.54 26.43 16.67
C PHE A 92 5.59 25.37 16.39
N SER A 93 6.41 25.64 15.39
CA SER A 93 7.69 24.99 15.14
C SER A 93 8.77 26.05 14.93
N THR A 94 10.04 25.63 14.90
CA THR A 94 11.17 26.57 14.89
C THR A 94 11.99 26.58 13.61
N GLY A 95 11.45 26.07 12.49
CA GLY A 95 12.12 26.12 11.19
C GLY A 95 12.34 27.56 10.71
N THR A 96 11.31 28.41 10.82
CA THR A 96 11.35 29.85 10.48
C THR A 96 10.86 30.69 11.67
N ASP A 97 11.04 32.00 11.61
CA ASP A 97 10.53 32.96 12.59
C ASP A 97 9.20 33.62 12.19
N ILE A 98 8.59 33.14 11.10
CA ILE A 98 7.41 33.72 10.47
C ILE A 98 6.15 33.03 11.02
N LEU A 99 5.26 33.83 11.59
CA LEU A 99 3.96 33.34 12.07
C LEU A 99 3.04 33.09 10.87
N PHE A 100 2.48 31.89 10.76
CA PHE A 100 1.38 31.59 9.86
C PHE A 100 0.06 31.62 10.62
N ILE A 101 -0.88 32.45 10.17
CA ILE A 101 -2.24 32.49 10.68
C ILE A 101 -3.15 31.77 9.70
N ASP A 102 -3.59 30.60 10.12
CA ASP A 102 -4.47 29.78 9.32
C ASP A 102 -5.92 29.92 9.76
N PHE A 103 -6.74 30.40 8.83
CA PHE A 103 -8.19 30.52 8.94
C PHE A 103 -8.93 29.37 8.28
N GLN A 104 -8.22 28.54 7.50
CA GLN A 104 -8.81 27.46 6.75
C GLN A 104 -8.76 26.16 7.54
N TYR A 105 -9.83 25.39 7.41
CA TYR A 105 -9.91 24.01 7.84
C TYR A 105 -9.26 23.12 6.77
N ASN A 106 -8.02 23.44 6.40
CA ASN A 106 -7.33 22.76 5.31
C ASN A 106 -6.92 21.38 5.83
N SER A 107 -7.83 20.45 5.60
CA SER A 107 -7.88 19.19 6.30
C SER A 107 -6.84 18.21 5.77
N ALA A 108 -6.38 17.31 6.63
CA ALA A 108 -5.91 15.99 6.17
C ALA A 108 -7.07 15.10 5.63
N THR A 109 -8.29 15.66 5.46
CA THR A 109 -9.46 15.01 4.88
C THR A 109 -9.74 15.40 3.43
N SER A 110 -9.11 16.43 2.86
CA SER A 110 -9.43 16.99 1.53
C SER A 110 -8.68 16.27 0.41
N ASN A 111 -9.00 14.98 0.23
CA ASN A 111 -8.75 14.33 -1.05
C ASN A 111 -9.82 14.80 -2.06
N ARG A 112 -9.45 15.66 -3.01
CA ARG A 112 -10.07 15.93 -4.34
C ARG A 112 -11.60 16.12 -4.49
N TYR A 113 -12.45 15.95 -3.47
CA TYR A 113 -13.90 15.70 -3.71
C TYR A 113 -14.90 16.43 -2.79
N GLU A 114 -14.53 17.48 -2.07
CA GLU A 114 -15.44 18.07 -1.06
C GLU A 114 -15.92 19.49 -1.34
N THR A 115 -16.68 19.62 -2.42
CA THR A 115 -17.48 20.80 -2.77
C THR A 115 -18.55 21.19 -1.72
N LEU A 116 -18.72 20.45 -0.62
CA LEU A 116 -19.74 20.73 0.41
C LEU A 116 -19.22 21.57 1.59
N PHE A 117 -17.97 21.37 2.04
CA PHE A 117 -17.34 22.26 3.02
C PHE A 117 -16.88 23.57 2.38
N ASP A 118 -16.49 23.54 1.09
CA ASP A 118 -16.23 24.73 0.29
C ASP A 118 -17.43 25.70 0.26
N ASN A 119 -18.65 25.15 0.21
CA ASN A 119 -19.89 25.93 0.17
C ASN A 119 -20.30 26.56 1.50
N ILE A 120 -19.82 26.07 2.64
CA ILE A 120 -20.11 26.64 3.97
C ILE A 120 -19.40 28.00 4.13
N TYR A 121 -18.22 28.15 3.52
CA TYR A 121 -17.34 29.31 3.75
C TYR A 121 -17.27 30.31 2.60
N HIS A 122 -17.93 30.07 1.46
CA HIS A 122 -18.27 31.12 0.49
C HIS A 122 -19.14 32.25 1.09
N SER A 123 -19.60 32.12 2.34
CA SER A 123 -20.50 33.07 3.00
C SER A 123 -19.86 33.94 4.10
N VAL A 124 -18.61 33.67 4.50
CA VAL A 124 -17.85 34.57 5.39
C VAL A 124 -16.98 35.45 4.50
N ASP A 125 -17.06 36.77 4.66
CA ASP A 125 -16.16 37.71 3.97
C ASP A 125 -14.74 37.55 4.55
N GLY A 126 -14.03 36.52 4.08
CA GLY A 126 -12.66 36.21 4.52
C GLY A 126 -11.69 37.37 4.24
N GLY A 127 -12.03 38.26 3.31
CA GLY A 127 -11.30 39.49 3.04
C GLY A 127 -11.31 40.44 4.23
N ALA A 128 -12.45 40.60 4.89
CA ALA A 128 -12.58 41.44 6.08
C ALA A 128 -11.77 40.90 7.27
N ILE A 129 -11.77 39.58 7.49
CA ILE A 129 -10.99 38.94 8.57
C ILE A 129 -9.49 39.10 8.31
N ARG A 130 -9.03 38.77 7.09
CA ARG A 130 -7.63 38.95 6.71
C ARG A 130 -7.20 40.41 6.85
N SER A 131 -8.02 41.36 6.38
CA SER A 131 -7.75 42.80 6.53
C SER A 131 -7.58 43.20 7.99
N TRP A 132 -8.44 42.69 8.90
CA TRP A 132 -8.33 43.00 10.32
C TRP A 132 -6.99 42.52 10.92
N PHE A 133 -6.57 41.29 10.61
CA PHE A 133 -5.28 40.78 11.08
C PHE A 133 -4.11 41.57 10.47
N THR A 134 -4.19 41.92 9.18
CA THR A 134 -3.19 42.78 8.52
C THR A 134 -3.08 44.12 9.24
N ASP A 135 -4.20 44.80 9.49
CA ASP A 135 -4.22 46.09 10.19
C ASP A 135 -3.64 45.98 11.60
N VAL A 136 -3.93 44.90 12.33
CA VAL A 136 -3.35 44.64 13.65
C VAL A 136 -1.83 44.51 13.56
N VAL A 137 -1.33 43.69 12.64
CA VAL A 137 0.12 43.46 12.49
C VAL A 137 0.84 44.72 11.99
N GLU A 138 0.22 45.49 11.09
CA GLU A 138 0.74 46.79 10.67
C GLU A 138 0.84 47.78 11.84
N ARG A 139 -0.18 47.88 12.69
CA ARG A 139 -0.13 48.72 13.90
C ARG A 139 0.99 48.27 14.83
N ILE A 140 1.13 46.96 15.07
CA ILE A 140 2.22 46.40 15.88
C ILE A 140 3.59 46.78 15.27
N ASN A 141 3.75 46.63 13.97
CA ASN A 141 4.98 46.95 13.25
C ASN A 141 5.29 48.45 13.22
N GLN A 142 4.28 49.32 13.22
CA GLN A 142 4.46 50.77 13.36
C GLN A 142 4.96 51.14 14.76
N LEU A 143 4.46 50.46 15.81
CA LEU A 143 4.90 50.66 17.19
C LEU A 143 6.31 50.13 17.46
N LYS A 144 6.81 49.20 16.62
CA LYS A 144 8.13 48.56 16.73
C LYS A 144 8.46 48.13 18.16
N PRO A 145 7.63 47.28 18.80
CA PRO A 145 7.90 46.86 20.17
C PRO A 145 9.27 46.18 20.24
N ARG A 146 10.09 46.61 21.21
CA ARG A 146 11.50 46.19 21.35
C ARG A 146 12.38 46.50 20.13
N GLY A 147 11.98 47.45 19.28
CA GLY A 147 12.68 47.80 18.05
C GLY A 147 12.57 46.74 16.94
N ARG A 148 11.65 45.78 17.07
CA ARG A 148 11.45 44.67 16.12
C ARG A 148 10.21 44.89 15.25
N THR A 149 10.28 44.44 14.00
CA THR A 149 9.14 44.20 13.12
C THR A 149 8.93 42.70 12.96
N TYR A 150 7.69 42.29 12.76
CA TYR A 150 7.28 40.90 12.65
C TYR A 150 6.70 40.64 11.26
N GLU A 151 7.09 39.52 10.69
CA GLU A 151 6.52 38.99 9.45
C GLU A 151 5.39 38.02 9.80
N VAL A 152 4.32 38.08 9.02
CA VAL A 152 3.15 37.20 9.17
C VAL A 152 2.72 36.75 7.79
N GLU A 153 2.42 35.47 7.69
CA GLU A 153 1.75 34.88 6.54
C GLU A 153 0.35 34.48 6.96
N MET A 154 -0.60 34.57 6.04
CA MET A 154 -2.00 34.24 6.33
C MET A 154 -2.60 33.49 5.17
N THR A 155 -3.55 32.61 5.46
CA THR A 155 -4.23 31.86 4.39
C THR A 155 -4.96 32.80 3.43
N SER A 156 -4.86 32.52 2.12
CA SER A 156 -5.54 33.33 1.12
C SER A 156 -7.06 33.14 1.15
N VAL A 157 -7.76 34.18 0.71
CA VAL A 157 -9.23 34.26 0.70
C VAL A 157 -9.79 33.77 -0.64
N GLU A 158 -9.05 33.99 -1.72
CA GLU A 158 -9.43 33.57 -3.06
C GLU A 158 -9.36 32.03 -3.17
N PRO A 159 -10.40 31.35 -3.70
CA PRO A 159 -10.44 29.90 -3.90
C PRO A 159 -9.23 29.35 -4.66
N GLU A 160 -8.75 30.13 -5.62
CA GLU A 160 -7.60 29.82 -6.48
C GLU A 160 -6.26 29.92 -5.71
N ASP A 161 -6.25 30.62 -4.57
CA ASP A 161 -5.05 30.93 -3.80
C ASP A 161 -5.00 30.24 -2.42
N ARG A 162 -5.86 29.26 -2.17
CA ARG A 162 -6.01 28.67 -0.82
C ARG A 162 -4.81 27.85 -0.35
N ASP A 163 -3.92 27.45 -1.26
CA ASP A 163 -2.77 26.56 -1.00
C ASP A 163 -1.48 27.28 -0.54
N PHE A 164 -1.54 28.60 -0.30
CA PHE A 164 -0.36 29.50 -0.21
C PHE A 164 0.55 29.28 1.02
N GLY A 165 0.05 28.70 2.12
CA GLY A 165 0.83 28.64 3.37
C GLY A 165 1.77 27.44 3.49
N HIS A 166 1.43 26.33 2.83
CA HIS A 166 2.20 25.08 2.84
C HIS A 166 1.88 24.26 1.58
N PRO A 167 2.30 24.69 0.38
CA PRO A 167 1.88 24.07 -0.89
C PRO A 167 2.32 22.60 -1.06
N TRP A 168 3.13 22.05 -0.14
CA TRP A 168 3.59 20.66 -0.18
C TRP A 168 3.31 19.79 1.07
N LYS A 169 2.75 20.33 2.18
CA LYS A 169 2.41 19.58 3.41
C LYS A 169 1.21 20.16 4.17
N VAL A 170 0.25 19.31 4.57
CA VAL A 170 -0.84 19.68 5.49
C VAL A 170 -0.52 19.11 6.88
N PHE A 171 -0.54 19.95 7.92
CA PHE A 171 -0.40 19.51 9.31
C PHE A 171 -1.77 19.47 9.99
N PRO A 172 -2.11 18.36 10.69
CA PRO A 172 -3.37 18.21 11.42
C PRO A 172 -3.50 19.29 12.50
N SER A 173 -4.72 19.78 12.74
CA SER A 173 -4.99 20.83 13.73
C SER A 173 -6.27 20.58 14.52
N ASP A 174 -6.26 20.83 15.83
CA ASP A 174 -7.47 20.77 16.67
C ASP A 174 -8.56 21.77 16.24
N VAL A 175 -8.18 22.79 15.47
CA VAL A 175 -9.12 23.74 14.85
C VAL A 175 -10.08 23.03 13.88
N GLU A 176 -9.68 21.91 13.27
CA GLU A 176 -10.53 21.16 12.33
C GLU A 176 -11.88 20.75 12.94
N ILE A 177 -11.91 20.42 14.23
CA ILE A 177 -13.14 20.06 14.94
C ILE A 177 -14.13 21.23 15.02
N SER A 178 -13.64 22.47 15.09
CA SER A 178 -14.52 23.64 15.18
C SER A 178 -15.26 23.93 13.87
N GLY A 179 -14.59 23.67 12.74
CA GLY A 179 -15.19 23.75 11.41
C GLY A 179 -16.19 22.62 11.16
N ALA A 180 -15.82 21.39 11.50
CA ALA A 180 -16.68 20.20 11.32
C ALA A 180 -18.01 20.28 12.10
N LEU A 181 -18.03 21.02 13.22
CA LEU A 181 -19.21 21.15 14.09
C LEU A 181 -19.91 22.53 13.99
N GLY A 182 -19.37 23.48 13.21
CA GLY A 182 -19.97 24.81 13.00
C GLY A 182 -20.14 25.65 14.28
N THR A 183 -19.31 25.42 15.29
CA THR A 183 -19.58 25.81 16.69
C THR A 183 -19.07 27.20 17.05
N PHE A 184 -17.89 27.56 16.57
CA PHE A 184 -17.18 28.81 16.84
C PHE A 184 -16.14 29.05 15.74
N PHE A 185 -15.65 30.28 15.60
CA PHE A 185 -14.62 30.61 14.62
C PHE A 185 -13.25 30.10 15.11
N GLY A 186 -12.59 29.27 14.31
CA GLY A 186 -11.31 28.67 14.63
C GLY A 186 -10.15 29.35 13.91
N ILE A 187 -9.06 29.61 14.63
CA ILE A 187 -7.81 30.17 14.10
C ILE A 187 -6.67 29.26 14.55
N ARG A 188 -5.74 28.93 13.65
CA ARG A 188 -4.47 28.29 14.02
C ARG A 188 -3.34 29.29 13.86
N PHE A 189 -2.54 29.44 14.91
CA PHE A 189 -1.22 30.04 14.85
C PHE A 189 -0.19 28.94 14.71
N THR A 190 0.54 28.97 13.60
CA THR A 190 1.60 28.00 13.31
C THR A 190 2.76 28.69 12.62
N THR A 191 3.70 27.94 12.06
CA THR A 191 4.93 28.45 11.46
C THR A 191 4.85 28.35 9.95
N ALA A 192 5.09 29.47 9.27
CA ALA A 192 5.10 29.52 7.80
C ALA A 192 6.37 28.88 7.26
N TYR A 193 6.24 28.20 6.12
CA TYR A 193 7.38 27.67 5.36
C TYR A 193 8.32 26.72 6.15
N ASP A 194 7.79 25.99 7.14
CA ASP A 194 8.58 25.02 7.90
C ASP A 194 8.34 23.58 7.42
N PRO A 195 9.37 22.86 6.91
CA PRO A 195 9.23 21.47 6.50
C PRO A 195 9.03 20.49 7.66
N ARG A 196 9.19 20.93 8.92
CA ARG A 196 9.10 20.16 10.18
C ARG A 196 9.81 18.80 10.12
N PRO A 197 11.13 18.76 9.94
CA PRO A 197 11.88 17.51 9.70
C PRO A 197 11.89 16.56 10.90
N TYR A 198 11.49 17.01 12.09
CA TYR A 198 11.47 16.22 13.32
C TYR A 198 10.05 15.84 13.76
N PHE A 199 9.01 16.25 13.01
CA PHE A 199 7.63 15.98 13.39
C PHE A 199 7.33 14.47 13.41
N GLY A 200 6.81 13.98 14.54
CA GLY A 200 6.50 12.56 14.74
C GLY A 200 7.71 11.64 14.97
N GLU A 201 8.93 12.20 15.04
CA GLU A 201 10.17 11.44 15.19
C GLU A 201 10.67 11.42 16.64
N PRO A 202 11.27 10.31 17.12
CA PRO A 202 11.85 10.23 18.46
C PRO A 202 13.07 11.15 18.66
N PHE A 203 13.56 11.77 17.58
CA PHE A 203 14.70 12.68 17.58
C PHE A 203 14.30 14.15 17.83
N ASP A 204 13.00 14.43 18.00
CA ASP A 204 12.49 15.77 18.33
C ASP A 204 12.85 16.19 19.76
N THR A 205 14.10 16.65 19.90
CA THR A 205 14.78 16.93 21.17
C THR A 205 14.97 18.43 21.37
N LEU A 206 15.14 18.85 22.62
CA LEU A 206 15.23 20.28 22.98
C LEU A 206 16.36 21.01 22.25
N GLU A 207 17.47 20.32 21.96
CA GLU A 207 18.62 20.87 21.24
C GLU A 207 18.30 21.23 19.79
N LYS A 208 17.18 20.73 19.24
CA LYS A 208 16.69 21.05 17.89
C LYS A 208 15.76 22.25 17.86
N VAL A 209 15.34 22.77 19.02
CA VAL A 209 14.47 23.95 19.14
C VAL A 209 15.30 25.21 18.94
N ASN A 210 14.98 26.00 17.92
CA ASN A 210 15.58 27.31 17.69
C ASN A 210 14.76 28.41 18.37
N PHE A 211 15.17 28.77 19.59
CA PHE A 211 14.50 29.82 20.37
C PHE A 211 14.51 31.20 19.72
N ARG A 212 15.49 31.50 18.84
CA ARG A 212 15.51 32.78 18.11
C ARG A 212 14.36 32.88 17.11
N ASN A 213 13.96 31.74 16.56
CA ASN A 213 12.84 31.64 15.63
C ASN A 213 11.49 31.56 16.36
N LEU A 214 11.47 30.92 17.52
CA LEU A 214 10.25 30.82 18.34
C LEU A 214 9.83 32.16 18.95
N GLN A 215 10.81 32.99 19.37
CA GLN A 215 10.53 34.23 20.08
C GLN A 215 9.65 35.22 19.29
N PRO A 216 9.94 35.57 18.02
CA PRO A 216 9.08 36.45 17.22
C PRO A 216 7.66 35.92 17.06
N GLN A 217 7.50 34.61 16.85
CA GLN A 217 6.19 33.97 16.71
C GLN A 217 5.37 34.08 18.00
N LEU A 218 5.97 33.82 19.17
CA LEU A 218 5.31 33.94 20.47
C LEU A 218 4.98 35.39 20.83
N GLU A 219 5.88 36.33 20.55
CA GLU A 219 5.65 37.75 20.78
C GLU A 219 4.48 38.26 19.92
N LEU A 220 4.49 37.98 18.62
CA LEU A 220 3.44 38.40 17.70
C LEU A 220 2.10 37.75 18.05
N SER A 221 2.06 36.44 18.24
CA SER A 221 0.83 35.74 18.62
C SER A 221 0.25 36.25 19.94
N CYS A 222 1.08 36.54 20.96
CA CYS A 222 0.61 37.10 22.21
C CYS A 222 -0.01 38.50 22.03
N MET A 223 0.59 39.36 21.20
CA MET A 223 0.05 40.69 20.92
C MET A 223 -1.28 40.61 20.15
N ILE A 224 -1.36 39.74 19.15
CA ILE A 224 -2.60 39.50 18.41
C ILE A 224 -3.68 38.93 19.35
N MET A 225 -3.34 37.99 20.24
CA MET A 225 -4.28 37.46 21.24
C MET A 225 -4.78 38.55 22.20
N ALA A 226 -3.92 39.50 22.58
CA ALA A 226 -4.32 40.63 23.41
C ALA A 226 -5.35 41.53 22.69
N GLU A 227 -5.17 41.79 21.39
CA GLU A 227 -6.15 42.53 20.57
C GLU A 227 -7.47 41.76 20.49
N ILE A 228 -7.44 40.46 20.14
CA ILE A 228 -8.63 39.59 20.06
C ILE A 228 -9.39 39.59 21.40
N ALA A 229 -8.68 39.45 22.52
CA ALA A 229 -9.30 39.40 23.85
C ALA A 229 -9.88 40.74 24.32
N ASN A 230 -9.56 41.86 23.65
CA ASN A 230 -10.04 43.19 23.99
C ASN A 230 -11.02 43.81 22.97
N LEU A 231 -11.39 43.05 21.93
CA LEU A 231 -12.44 43.41 20.96
C LEU A 231 -13.80 43.64 21.65
N ASP A 232 -14.55 44.64 21.21
CA ASP A 232 -15.85 44.96 21.78
C ASP A 232 -16.97 44.08 21.18
N LEU A 233 -18.05 43.83 21.94
CA LEU A 233 -19.16 42.93 21.54
C LEU A 233 -19.85 43.32 20.21
N TYR A 234 -19.83 44.61 19.84
CA TYR A 234 -20.39 45.10 18.58
C TYR A 234 -19.52 44.71 17.38
N GLU A 235 -18.19 44.80 17.51
CA GLU A 235 -17.21 44.38 16.49
C GLU A 235 -17.30 42.86 16.28
N TRP A 236 -17.53 42.12 17.37
CA TRP A 236 -17.85 40.69 17.31
C TRP A 236 -19.16 40.41 16.58
N SER A 237 -20.22 41.16 16.86
CA SER A 237 -21.53 40.95 16.21
C SER A 237 -21.50 41.24 14.69
N ALA A 238 -20.64 42.15 14.23
CA ALA A 238 -20.41 42.40 12.81
C ALA A 238 -19.70 41.22 12.12
N LEU A 239 -18.74 40.59 12.81
CA LEU A 239 -18.07 39.34 12.38
C LEU A 239 -18.99 38.11 12.51
N GLU A 240 -19.89 38.08 13.50
CA GLU A 240 -20.82 36.97 13.78
C GLU A 240 -22.05 36.99 12.83
N ASN A 241 -22.47 38.15 12.33
CA ASN A 241 -23.52 38.28 11.31
C ASN A 241 -23.12 37.73 9.92
N LEU A 242 -21.83 37.43 9.72
CA LEU A 242 -21.31 36.70 8.54
C LEU A 242 -21.46 35.17 8.71
N ARG A 243 -21.94 34.70 9.87
CA ARG A 243 -22.13 33.29 10.19
C ARG A 243 -23.55 32.88 9.77
N ASN A 244 -23.66 32.00 8.78
CA ASN A 244 -24.96 31.59 8.26
C ASN A 244 -25.63 30.58 9.22
N ASP A 245 -26.65 31.02 9.96
CA ASP A 245 -27.42 30.20 10.92
C ASP A 245 -28.12 28.97 10.29
N ARG A 246 -28.18 28.86 8.96
CA ARG A 246 -28.98 27.85 8.24
C ARG A 246 -28.47 26.41 8.33
N TRP A 247 -27.22 26.16 8.69
CA TRP A 247 -26.65 24.79 8.72
C TRP A 247 -26.42 24.21 10.11
N ILE A 248 -26.59 25.01 11.17
CA ILE A 248 -26.51 24.57 12.57
C ILE A 248 -27.64 23.56 12.91
N SER A 249 -28.72 23.52 12.11
CA SER A 249 -29.89 22.69 12.37
C SER A 249 -29.91 21.31 11.68
N THR A 250 -29.02 21.03 10.71
CA THR A 250 -29.04 19.76 9.95
C THR A 250 -27.70 19.00 9.91
N GLY A 251 -26.55 19.67 9.96
CA GLY A 251 -25.25 19.05 9.62
C GLY A 251 -24.52 18.26 10.73
N ILE A 252 -24.77 18.54 12.02
CA ILE A 252 -24.04 17.88 13.12
C ILE A 252 -24.29 16.36 13.17
N PHE A 253 -25.51 15.94 12.79
CA PHE A 253 -25.90 14.53 12.78
C PHE A 253 -25.40 13.78 11.53
N GLU A 254 -24.96 14.50 10.51
CA GLU A 254 -24.40 13.93 9.28
C GLU A 254 -22.86 13.82 9.33
N THR A 255 -22.18 14.55 10.23
CA THR A 255 -20.70 14.65 10.25
C THR A 255 -20.02 13.92 11.41
N MET A 256 -20.66 13.63 12.54
CA MET A 256 -20.00 12.93 13.66
C MET A 256 -20.91 11.87 14.29
N SER A 257 -20.39 10.64 14.39
CA SER A 257 -21.10 9.51 15.00
C SER A 257 -20.38 9.01 16.26
N GLN A 258 -21.14 8.53 17.24
CA GLN A 258 -20.62 7.77 18.37
C GLN A 258 -20.71 6.28 18.04
N VAL A 259 -19.67 5.50 18.31
CA VAL A 259 -19.75 4.04 18.29
C VAL A 259 -19.75 3.49 19.70
N ARG A 260 -20.59 2.48 19.96
CA ARG A 260 -20.60 1.72 21.20
C ARG A 260 -20.78 0.23 20.92
N GLY A 261 -20.39 -0.60 21.86
CA GLY A 261 -20.58 -2.04 21.77
C GLY A 261 -19.89 -2.76 22.92
N ASN A 262 -19.83 -4.09 22.84
CA ASN A 262 -19.18 -4.93 23.83
C ASN A 262 -18.10 -5.79 23.16
N VAL A 263 -16.90 -5.76 23.70
CA VAL A 263 -15.87 -6.75 23.36
C VAL A 263 -16.26 -8.08 23.99
N ALA A 264 -16.31 -9.13 23.19
CA ALA A 264 -16.77 -10.45 23.61
C ALA A 264 -15.90 -11.57 23.06
N ILE A 265 -15.96 -12.74 23.70
CA ILE A 265 -15.35 -13.98 23.22
C ILE A 265 -16.46 -14.94 22.82
N TRP A 266 -16.22 -15.75 21.78
CA TRP A 266 -17.08 -16.87 21.43
C TRP A 266 -16.96 -17.98 22.47
N ASN A 267 -18.07 -18.36 23.09
CA ASN A 267 -18.10 -19.43 24.08
C ASN A 267 -18.63 -20.73 23.46
N ILE A 268 -17.74 -21.66 23.16
CA ILE A 268 -18.07 -22.96 22.53
C ILE A 268 -19.10 -23.74 23.35
N THR A 269 -19.03 -23.71 24.69
CA THR A 269 -19.94 -24.46 25.56
C THR A 269 -21.36 -23.88 25.58
N ARG A 270 -21.49 -22.55 25.51
CA ARG A 270 -22.79 -21.87 25.45
C ARG A 270 -23.32 -21.68 24.03
N ASN A 271 -22.46 -21.86 23.02
CA ASN A 271 -22.74 -21.55 21.62
C ASN A 271 -23.26 -20.11 21.44
N ASP A 272 -22.67 -19.17 22.19
CA ASP A 272 -23.07 -17.75 22.24
C ASP A 272 -21.88 -16.86 22.62
N TYR A 273 -22.01 -15.56 22.39
CA TYR A 273 -21.01 -14.55 22.73
C TYR A 273 -21.08 -14.20 24.21
N THR A 274 -19.91 -14.21 24.88
CA THR A 274 -19.80 -13.81 26.28
C THR A 274 -18.91 -12.57 26.41
N PRO A 275 -19.35 -11.53 27.15
CA PRO A 275 -18.53 -10.35 27.36
C PRO A 275 -17.14 -10.67 27.91
N LEU A 276 -16.12 -10.03 27.37
CA LEU A 276 -14.75 -10.22 27.78
C LEU A 276 -14.57 -9.73 29.24
N PRO A 277 -13.99 -10.53 30.16
CA PRO A 277 -13.78 -10.14 31.54
C PRO A 277 -12.56 -9.22 31.73
N TYR A 278 -11.72 -9.07 30.71
CA TYR A 278 -10.51 -8.25 30.73
C TYR A 278 -10.76 -6.86 30.11
N ARG A 279 -9.91 -5.90 30.46
CA ARG A 279 -9.86 -4.62 29.76
C ARG A 279 -9.22 -4.84 28.39
N ALA A 280 -9.90 -4.39 27.34
CA ALA A 280 -9.40 -4.40 25.98
C ALA A 280 -9.20 -2.96 25.48
N LEU A 281 -8.17 -2.76 24.68
CA LEU A 281 -7.92 -1.57 23.88
C LEU A 281 -8.72 -1.68 22.58
N VAL A 282 -9.68 -0.80 22.38
CA VAL A 282 -10.45 -0.68 21.14
C VAL A 282 -9.86 0.44 20.30
N ASN A 283 -9.54 0.14 19.05
CA ASN A 283 -9.05 1.07 18.05
C ASN A 283 -10.10 1.24 16.94
N VAL A 284 -10.40 2.49 16.60
CA VAL A 284 -11.24 2.88 15.48
C VAL A 284 -10.35 3.63 14.48
N ARG A 285 -10.22 3.07 13.27
CA ARG A 285 -9.33 3.56 12.22
C ARG A 285 -10.11 3.83 10.93
N ARG A 286 -9.79 4.93 10.25
CA ARG A 286 -10.25 5.19 8.87
C ARG A 286 -9.40 4.46 7.84
N ILE A 287 -10.07 3.82 6.89
CA ILE A 287 -9.43 3.25 5.71
C ILE A 287 -9.32 4.40 4.68
N PHE A 288 -8.15 4.64 4.10
CA PHE A 288 -7.84 5.63 3.03
C PHE A 288 -7.47 7.09 3.39
N GLN A 289 -7.13 7.43 4.64
CA GLN A 289 -6.55 8.76 4.97
C GLN A 289 -5.13 8.63 5.57
N TYR A 290 -4.21 9.48 5.10
CA TYR A 290 -2.87 9.66 5.66
C TYR A 290 -2.96 10.56 6.91
N GLY A 291 -2.27 10.22 7.99
CA GLY A 291 -2.22 11.03 9.21
C GLY A 291 -2.94 10.44 10.42
N VAL A 292 -3.23 11.31 11.38
CA VAL A 292 -3.38 10.96 12.80
C VAL A 292 -4.82 10.59 13.20
N PHE A 293 -5.37 9.58 12.53
CA PHE A 293 -6.80 9.24 12.61
C PHE A 293 -7.12 7.90 13.30
N ASN A 294 -6.20 7.39 14.13
CA ASN A 294 -6.51 6.27 15.01
C ASN A 294 -7.09 6.80 16.33
N ARG A 295 -8.26 6.28 16.70
CA ARG A 295 -8.96 6.67 17.92
C ARG A 295 -9.01 5.48 18.86
N PHE A 296 -8.41 5.64 20.03
CA PHE A 296 -8.31 4.56 21.00
C PHE A 296 -9.27 4.78 22.17
N THR A 297 -9.81 3.69 22.72
CA THR A 297 -10.51 3.70 24.02
C THR A 297 -10.25 2.39 24.73
N ILE A 298 -10.34 2.38 26.06
CA ILE A 298 -10.24 1.17 26.87
C ILE A 298 -11.65 0.76 27.28
N THR A 299 -11.97 -0.53 27.19
CA THR A 299 -13.27 -1.04 27.62
C THR A 299 -13.49 -0.82 29.11
N LYS A 300 -14.74 -0.53 29.48
CA LYS A 300 -15.24 -0.56 30.85
C LYS A 300 -15.50 -2.02 31.29
N GLU A 301 -16.18 -2.20 32.43
CA GLU A 301 -16.61 -3.51 32.89
C GLU A 301 -17.41 -4.26 31.81
N TYR A 302 -17.25 -5.59 31.77
CA TYR A 302 -17.93 -6.47 30.81
C TYR A 302 -17.69 -6.09 29.34
N GLY A 303 -16.49 -5.65 29.00
CA GLY A 303 -16.07 -5.36 27.63
C GLY A 303 -16.77 -4.16 26.97
N TYR A 304 -17.59 -3.39 27.68
CA TYR A 304 -18.32 -2.27 27.08
C TYR A 304 -17.36 -1.16 26.63
N PHE A 305 -17.46 -0.73 25.38
CA PHE A 305 -16.74 0.44 24.87
C PHE A 305 -17.71 1.47 24.32
N SER A 306 -17.27 2.73 24.38
CA SER A 306 -17.95 3.83 23.71
C SER A 306 -16.95 4.88 23.31
N LEU A 307 -17.09 5.40 22.09
CA LEU A 307 -16.08 6.18 21.42
C LEU A 307 -16.75 7.24 20.54
N PHE A 308 -16.43 8.53 20.77
CA PHE A 308 -17.02 9.68 20.07
C PHE A 308 -15.95 10.73 19.75
N PRO A 309 -15.56 10.94 18.49
CA PRO A 309 -16.25 10.51 17.29
C PRO A 309 -15.67 9.17 16.81
N ALA A 310 -16.54 8.29 16.34
CA ALA A 310 -16.16 7.11 15.59
C ALA A 310 -15.79 7.47 14.14
N GLN A 311 -16.44 8.50 13.59
CA GLN A 311 -16.20 9.02 12.24
C GLN A 311 -16.37 10.55 12.21
N HIS A 312 -15.59 11.24 11.36
CA HIS A 312 -15.82 12.63 10.91
C HIS A 312 -16.42 12.60 9.49
N VAL A 313 -17.66 12.16 9.30
CA VAL A 313 -18.19 11.88 7.96
C VAL A 313 -18.24 13.14 7.10
N VAL A 314 -17.64 12.94 5.94
CA VAL A 314 -17.85 13.65 4.69
C VAL A 314 -18.91 12.85 3.96
N ASN A 315 -20.03 13.50 3.64
CA ASN A 315 -21.07 13.08 2.70
C ASN A 315 -21.47 11.57 2.65
N PRO A 316 -22.70 11.20 3.04
CA PRO A 316 -23.20 9.82 2.96
C PRO A 316 -23.24 9.20 1.54
N LEU A 317 -23.00 9.97 0.48
CA LEU A 317 -22.85 9.46 -0.89
C LEU A 317 -21.54 8.69 -1.13
N TYR A 318 -20.52 8.88 -0.29
CA TYR A 318 -19.21 8.22 -0.40
C TYR A 318 -18.90 7.46 0.88
N GLY A 319 -19.49 6.27 1.05
CA GLY A 319 -19.37 5.46 2.27
C GLY A 319 -17.92 5.26 2.74
N VAL A 320 -17.48 6.04 3.73
CA VAL A 320 -16.17 5.91 4.35
C VAL A 320 -16.15 4.64 5.19
N GLN A 321 -15.31 3.68 4.82
CA GLN A 321 -15.12 2.46 5.59
C GLN A 321 -14.27 2.75 6.83
N VAL A 322 -14.79 2.38 8.00
CA VAL A 322 -14.06 2.43 9.27
C VAL A 322 -13.83 1.03 9.78
N GLN A 323 -12.58 0.77 10.16
CA GLN A 323 -12.15 -0.47 10.76
C GLN A 323 -12.15 -0.33 12.28
N ILE A 324 -12.89 -1.20 12.97
CA ILE A 324 -12.91 -1.27 14.43
C ILE A 324 -12.23 -2.58 14.85
N THR A 325 -11.27 -2.47 15.75
CA THR A 325 -10.51 -3.60 16.30
C THR A 325 -10.41 -3.49 17.81
N ALA A 326 -10.38 -4.62 18.50
CA ALA A 326 -10.09 -4.76 19.92
C ALA A 326 -8.88 -5.66 20.17
N TRP A 327 -8.11 -5.31 21.19
CA TRP A 327 -6.86 -5.95 21.57
C TRP A 327 -6.75 -6.04 23.08
N VAL A 328 -6.30 -7.18 23.61
CA VAL A 328 -5.83 -7.26 25.00
C VAL A 328 -4.31 -7.38 24.94
N VAL A 329 -3.62 -6.48 25.62
CA VAL A 329 -2.17 -6.38 25.61
C VAL A 329 -1.65 -6.66 27.02
N ASP A 330 -0.61 -7.48 27.12
CA ASP A 330 0.11 -7.72 28.35
C ASP A 330 0.86 -6.45 28.78
N GLU A 331 0.61 -5.94 29.98
CA GLU A 331 1.18 -4.66 30.43
C GLU A 331 2.70 -4.70 30.63
N ALA A 332 3.27 -5.87 30.92
CA ALA A 332 4.70 -6.02 31.20
C ALA A 332 5.54 -6.20 29.93
N THR A 333 5.04 -7.00 28.98
CA THR A 333 5.74 -7.38 27.75
C THR A 333 5.30 -6.58 26.53
N GLY A 334 4.08 -6.06 26.51
CA GLY A 334 3.47 -5.45 25.33
C GLY A 334 2.94 -6.46 24.31
N ASN A 335 2.96 -7.77 24.62
CA ASN A 335 2.47 -8.81 23.73
C ASN A 335 0.94 -8.82 23.67
N ILE A 336 0.39 -9.20 22.52
CA ILE A 336 -1.05 -9.36 22.34
C ILE A 336 -1.49 -10.71 22.90
N ILE A 337 -2.46 -10.69 23.81
CA ILE A 337 -3.08 -11.88 24.44
C ILE A 337 -4.42 -12.20 23.78
N TYR A 338 -5.18 -11.17 23.38
CA TYR A 338 -6.41 -11.34 22.60
C TYR A 338 -6.39 -10.39 21.42
N ALA A 339 -6.81 -10.89 20.26
CA ALA A 339 -6.90 -10.14 19.01
C ALA A 339 -8.33 -10.21 18.44
N THR A 340 -8.69 -9.24 17.61
CA THR A 340 -10.01 -9.24 16.94
C THR A 340 -10.09 -10.42 15.97
N ASP A 341 -11.19 -11.16 16.06
CA ASP A 341 -11.41 -12.31 15.17
C ASP A 341 -11.89 -11.84 13.80
N GLN A 342 -11.23 -12.33 12.75
CA GLN A 342 -11.61 -12.17 11.34
C GLN A 342 -12.08 -13.50 10.72
N GLY A 343 -12.11 -14.58 11.52
CA GLY A 343 -12.55 -15.90 11.13
C GLY A 343 -14.06 -16.11 11.23
N MET A 344 -14.46 -17.36 11.44
CA MET A 344 -15.85 -17.82 11.43
C MET A 344 -16.72 -17.18 12.52
N HIS A 345 -16.12 -16.82 13.67
CA HIS A 345 -16.85 -16.22 14.79
C HIS A 345 -16.92 -14.69 14.71
N SER A 346 -16.34 -14.08 13.67
CA SER A 346 -16.47 -12.65 13.45
C SER A 346 -17.92 -12.27 13.12
N LEU A 347 -18.35 -11.11 13.60
CA LEU A 347 -19.64 -10.54 13.23
C LEU A 347 -19.42 -9.40 12.22
N PRO A 348 -20.20 -9.35 11.12
CA PRO A 348 -20.06 -8.29 10.14
C PRO A 348 -20.46 -6.94 10.76
N GLY A 349 -19.48 -6.08 10.99
CA GLY A 349 -19.71 -4.68 11.34
C GLY A 349 -20.01 -3.86 10.09
N GLY A 350 -21.29 -3.64 9.79
CA GLY A 350 -21.67 -2.71 8.73
C GLY A 350 -21.56 -1.26 9.21
N ALA A 351 -20.94 -0.39 8.41
CA ALA A 351 -21.00 1.06 8.64
C ALA A 351 -22.47 1.50 8.56
N ARG A 352 -22.98 2.12 9.64
CA ARG A 352 -24.32 2.72 9.66
C ARG A 352 -24.19 4.23 9.76
N VAL A 353 -25.06 4.94 9.03
CA VAL A 353 -25.17 6.41 9.09
C VAL A 353 -26.08 6.81 10.27
N ASP A 354 -25.89 6.16 11.42
CA ASP A 354 -26.61 6.49 12.65
C ASP A 354 -25.72 7.41 13.51
N PRO A 355 -26.26 8.49 14.10
CA PRO A 355 -25.52 9.34 15.04
C PRO A 355 -24.95 8.55 16.23
N VAL A 356 -25.60 7.44 16.58
CA VAL A 356 -25.10 6.44 17.53
C VAL A 356 -25.12 5.07 16.86
N TRP A 357 -23.95 4.60 16.47
CA TRP A 357 -23.72 3.27 15.92
C TRP A 357 -23.51 2.27 17.05
N ASP A 358 -24.46 1.34 17.20
CA ASP A 358 -24.29 0.17 18.07
C ASP A 358 -23.66 -0.98 17.27
N TYR A 359 -22.41 -1.32 17.59
CA TYR A 359 -21.65 -2.38 16.96
C TYR A 359 -22.09 -3.78 17.41
N GLY A 360 -22.85 -3.89 18.51
CA GLY A 360 -23.17 -5.16 19.13
C GLY A 360 -21.92 -5.79 19.76
N TYR A 361 -21.46 -6.93 19.24
CA TYR A 361 -20.27 -7.62 19.73
C TYR A 361 -19.06 -7.45 18.81
N LEU A 362 -17.97 -6.93 19.37
CA LEU A 362 -16.65 -6.94 18.77
C LEU A 362 -15.90 -8.18 19.28
N VAL A 363 -15.85 -9.20 18.44
CA VAL A 363 -15.39 -10.54 18.85
C VAL A 363 -13.87 -10.60 18.86
N VAL A 364 -13.32 -11.09 19.96
CA VAL A 364 -11.89 -11.37 20.13
C VAL A 364 -11.67 -12.82 20.50
N PHE A 365 -10.50 -13.35 20.18
CA PHE A 365 -10.09 -14.70 20.55
C PHE A 365 -8.74 -14.67 21.27
N ASN A 366 -8.46 -15.68 22.09
CA ASN A 366 -7.15 -15.84 22.72
C ASN A 366 -6.13 -16.09 21.61
N ALA A 367 -5.16 -15.21 21.49
CA ALA A 367 -4.28 -15.12 20.34
C ALA A 367 -2.82 -15.12 20.75
N SER A 368 -2.03 -15.82 19.96
CA SER A 368 -0.58 -15.64 19.85
C SER A 368 -0.29 -14.91 18.54
N THR A 369 0.80 -14.13 18.49
CA THR A 369 1.07 -13.29 17.31
C THR A 369 2.38 -13.63 16.61
N ILE A 370 2.37 -13.51 15.29
CA ILE A 370 3.54 -13.59 14.41
C ILE A 370 3.66 -12.24 13.70
N VAL A 371 4.82 -11.60 13.80
CA VAL A 371 5.12 -10.31 13.15
C VAL A 371 6.03 -10.56 11.95
N LEU A 372 5.62 -10.02 10.81
CA LEU A 372 6.25 -10.17 9.50
C LEU A 372 6.56 -8.78 8.93
N PHE A 373 7.59 -8.69 8.09
CA PHE A 373 8.04 -7.44 7.49
C PHE A 373 8.10 -7.53 5.96
N ASP A 374 7.82 -6.41 5.30
CA ASP A 374 8.02 -6.17 3.86
C ASP A 374 7.27 -7.18 2.95
N LEU A 375 6.03 -7.49 3.33
CA LEU A 375 5.13 -8.33 2.52
C LEU A 375 4.42 -7.52 1.44
N ASN A 376 4.29 -8.11 0.25
CA ASN A 376 3.51 -7.47 -0.83
C ASN A 376 2.03 -7.83 -0.74
N GLU A 377 1.72 -9.02 -0.22
CA GLU A 377 0.37 -9.55 -0.14
C GLU A 377 -0.01 -9.83 1.31
N VAL A 378 -1.32 -9.75 1.60
CA VAL A 378 -1.84 -10.19 2.89
C VAL A 378 -1.70 -11.72 2.97
N PRO A 379 -0.98 -12.26 3.95
CA PRO A 379 -0.74 -13.70 4.03
C PRO A 379 -2.04 -14.44 4.36
N GLN A 380 -2.26 -15.55 3.66
CA GLN A 380 -3.22 -16.58 4.03
C GLN A 380 -2.60 -17.52 5.05
N ILE A 381 -3.43 -18.03 5.96
CA ILE A 381 -3.04 -18.90 7.06
C ILE A 381 -3.70 -20.26 6.86
N LYS A 382 -2.91 -21.32 6.98
CA LYS A 382 -3.40 -22.70 6.93
C LYS A 382 -2.75 -23.56 8.00
N THR A 383 -3.50 -24.55 8.48
CA THR A 383 -2.91 -25.60 9.33
C THR A 383 -2.02 -26.53 8.50
N ILE A 384 -1.23 -27.36 9.17
CA ILE A 384 -0.42 -28.40 8.51
C ILE A 384 -1.31 -29.40 7.74
N GLU A 385 -2.54 -29.59 8.20
CA GLU A 385 -3.53 -30.50 7.60
C GLU A 385 -4.32 -29.84 6.44
N ASP A 386 -3.94 -28.63 6.03
CA ASP A 386 -4.56 -27.85 4.95
C ASP A 386 -6.01 -27.40 5.27
N GLU A 387 -6.36 -27.36 6.56
CA GLU A 387 -7.67 -26.91 7.05
C GLU A 387 -7.70 -25.38 7.30
N PRO A 388 -8.83 -24.71 7.05
CA PRO A 388 -9.01 -23.30 7.39
C PRO A 388 -9.11 -23.11 8.91
N LEU A 389 -8.52 -22.04 9.43
CA LEU A 389 -8.64 -21.69 10.85
C LEU A 389 -10.03 -21.13 11.16
N GLU A 390 -10.63 -21.57 12.27
CA GLU A 390 -11.90 -21.03 12.78
C GLU A 390 -11.76 -19.59 13.25
N SER A 391 -10.66 -19.26 13.95
CA SER A 391 -10.34 -17.92 14.42
C SER A 391 -8.93 -17.52 13.99
N TYR A 392 -8.80 -16.33 13.44
CA TYR A 392 -7.52 -15.75 13.05
C TYR A 392 -7.68 -14.24 12.86
N GLY A 393 -6.57 -13.53 12.71
CA GLY A 393 -6.63 -12.15 12.20
C GLY A 393 -5.33 -11.72 11.55
N VAL A 394 -5.45 -10.90 10.51
CA VAL A 394 -4.30 -10.34 9.80
C VAL A 394 -4.48 -8.83 9.65
N TRP A 395 -3.45 -8.07 10.01
CA TRP A 395 -3.42 -6.63 9.87
C TRP A 395 -2.09 -6.21 9.27
N GLN A 396 -2.15 -5.39 8.22
CA GLN A 396 -0.98 -4.82 7.56
C GLN A 396 -1.03 -3.30 7.68
N VAL A 397 0.08 -2.72 8.15
CA VAL A 397 0.28 -1.28 8.25
C VAL A 397 1.66 -0.95 7.72
N ALA A 398 1.72 -0.22 6.61
CA ALA A 398 2.94 -0.01 5.84
C ALA A 398 3.62 -1.37 5.57
N ASN A 399 4.86 -1.54 6.00
CA ASN A 399 5.65 -2.75 5.76
C ASN A 399 5.57 -3.76 6.93
N ILE A 400 4.69 -3.57 7.91
CA ILE A 400 4.55 -4.49 9.05
C ILE A 400 3.22 -5.23 8.93
N THR A 401 3.29 -6.56 9.00
CA THR A 401 2.12 -7.43 9.03
C THR A 401 2.09 -8.21 10.33
N VAL A 402 0.99 -8.11 11.07
CA VAL A 402 0.73 -8.87 12.29
C VAL A 402 -0.29 -9.94 11.98
N VAL A 403 0.06 -11.19 12.25
CA VAL A 403 -0.80 -12.36 12.12
C VAL A 403 -1.12 -12.89 13.51
N ALA A 404 -2.40 -12.95 13.87
CA ALA A 404 -2.89 -13.54 15.10
C ALA A 404 -3.45 -14.95 14.83
N ILE A 405 -3.01 -15.93 15.62
CA ILE A 405 -3.43 -17.33 15.54
C ILE A 405 -3.75 -17.87 16.94
N PRO A 406 -4.57 -18.93 17.05
CA PRO A 406 -4.80 -19.60 18.32
C PRO A 406 -3.47 -20.14 18.92
N PRO A 407 -3.25 -20.00 20.23
CA PRO A 407 -2.05 -20.49 20.87
C PRO A 407 -1.79 -21.97 20.64
N ASN A 408 -0.50 -22.34 20.53
CA ASN A 408 -0.02 -23.70 20.31
C ASN A 408 -0.44 -24.36 18.99
N MET A 409 -1.11 -23.64 18.09
CA MET A 409 -1.43 -24.14 16.75
C MET A 409 -0.22 -24.03 15.83
N GLN A 410 0.01 -25.06 15.00
CA GLN A 410 1.02 -25.04 13.96
C GLN A 410 0.43 -24.54 12.65
N VAL A 411 0.99 -23.48 12.09
CA VAL A 411 0.49 -22.85 10.87
C VAL A 411 1.57 -22.61 9.83
N TYR A 412 1.16 -22.67 8.57
CA TYR A 412 1.92 -22.15 7.43
C TYR A 412 1.35 -20.80 7.01
N LEU A 413 2.23 -19.93 6.53
CA LEU A 413 1.86 -18.61 6.01
C LEU A 413 2.24 -18.54 4.55
N TYR A 414 1.32 -18.15 3.68
CA TYR A 414 1.62 -17.99 2.26
C TYR A 414 0.75 -16.89 1.64
N GLY A 415 1.32 -16.13 0.72
CA GLY A 415 0.62 -15.13 -0.09
C GLY A 415 0.37 -15.67 -1.49
N LYS A 416 -0.86 -15.58 -1.96
CA LYS A 416 -1.24 -15.99 -3.31
C LYS A 416 -2.19 -14.93 -3.91
N PRO A 417 -1.73 -14.14 -4.90
CA PRO A 417 -2.57 -13.17 -5.58
C PRO A 417 -3.79 -13.83 -6.20
N SER A 418 -4.90 -13.10 -6.24
CA SER A 418 -6.13 -13.60 -6.88
C SER A 418 -5.86 -13.95 -8.35
N GLY A 419 -6.29 -15.14 -8.78
CA GLY A 419 -6.05 -15.65 -10.13
C GLY A 419 -4.63 -16.19 -10.39
N ALA A 420 -3.67 -16.03 -9.48
CA ALA A 420 -2.35 -16.65 -9.63
C ALA A 420 -2.46 -18.19 -9.56
N ARG A 421 -1.63 -18.92 -10.33
CA ARG A 421 -1.56 -20.40 -10.25
C ARG A 421 -0.82 -20.85 -8.98
N CYS A 422 0.32 -20.22 -8.70
CA CYS A 422 1.24 -20.54 -7.62
C CYS A 422 1.24 -19.47 -6.53
N PRO A 423 1.55 -19.82 -5.27
CA PRO A 423 1.82 -18.81 -4.25
C PRO A 423 3.06 -17.99 -4.62
N THR A 424 3.02 -16.69 -4.36
CA THR A 424 4.17 -15.79 -4.51
C THR A 424 4.96 -15.70 -3.23
N GLU A 425 4.33 -15.86 -2.07
CA GLU A 425 4.99 -15.76 -0.78
C GLU A 425 4.74 -17.03 0.01
N VAL A 426 5.78 -17.59 0.64
CA VAL A 426 5.68 -18.86 1.36
C VAL A 426 6.64 -18.84 2.55
N LEU A 427 6.12 -19.11 3.75
CA LEU A 427 6.88 -19.26 4.98
C LEU A 427 6.45 -20.57 5.65
N LEU A 428 7.38 -21.53 5.70
CA LEU A 428 7.08 -22.89 6.17
C LEU A 428 7.78 -23.29 7.46
N ASN A 429 8.71 -22.46 7.97
CA ASN A 429 9.70 -22.90 8.96
C ASN A 429 10.43 -24.17 8.45
N ALA A 430 10.94 -24.09 7.21
CA ALA A 430 11.62 -25.18 6.53
C ALA A 430 13.06 -25.32 7.01
N SER A 431 13.55 -26.56 7.02
CA SER A 431 14.93 -26.91 7.36
C SER A 431 15.46 -27.95 6.37
N GLU A 432 16.76 -28.22 6.36
CA GLU A 432 17.31 -29.30 5.51
C GLU A 432 16.75 -30.68 5.88
N GLU A 433 16.44 -30.90 7.16
CA GLU A 433 15.83 -32.15 7.65
C GLU A 433 14.35 -32.26 7.28
N ASN A 434 13.62 -31.16 7.34
CA ASN A 434 12.22 -31.09 6.90
C ASN A 434 12.00 -29.92 5.91
N PRO A 435 12.25 -30.13 4.61
CA PRO A 435 12.12 -29.09 3.58
C PRO A 435 10.68 -28.62 3.35
N LYS A 436 9.68 -29.43 3.70
CA LYS A 436 8.26 -29.07 3.63
C LYS A 436 7.82 -28.12 4.75
N GLY A 437 8.67 -27.95 5.77
CA GLY A 437 8.39 -27.10 6.91
C GLY A 437 7.79 -27.81 8.10
N ASN A 438 8.08 -27.26 9.28
CA ASN A 438 7.47 -27.66 10.55
C ASN A 438 6.28 -26.77 10.95
N GLY A 439 6.04 -25.70 10.19
CA GLY A 439 5.09 -24.64 10.55
C GLY A 439 5.61 -23.79 11.71
N TYR A 440 4.93 -22.67 11.93
CA TYR A 440 5.18 -21.81 13.09
C TYR A 440 4.21 -22.17 14.20
N ARG A 441 4.75 -22.34 15.40
CA ARG A 441 3.98 -22.59 16.63
C ARG A 441 4.38 -21.55 17.66
N VAL A 442 3.41 -20.85 18.22
CA VAL A 442 3.63 -19.78 19.19
C VAL A 442 2.85 -20.10 20.45
N GLY A 443 3.48 -19.98 21.62
CA GLY A 443 2.85 -20.25 22.91
C GLY A 443 1.84 -19.16 23.32
N PRO A 444 1.01 -19.41 24.35
CA PRO A 444 0.01 -18.46 24.81
C PRO A 444 0.64 -17.13 25.26
N GLY A 445 0.15 -16.01 24.72
CA GLY A 445 0.66 -14.67 25.06
C GLY A 445 2.08 -14.38 24.55
N GLU A 446 2.64 -15.26 23.72
CA GLU A 446 3.93 -15.05 23.08
C GLU A 446 3.76 -14.35 21.73
N GLN A 447 4.81 -13.62 21.35
CA GLN A 447 4.94 -12.99 20.04
C GLN A 447 6.21 -13.48 19.36
N LEU A 448 6.06 -14.01 18.15
CA LEU A 448 7.17 -14.42 17.30
C LEU A 448 7.45 -13.33 16.27
N ILE A 449 8.66 -12.75 16.31
CA ILE A 449 9.09 -11.74 15.34
C ILE A 449 9.97 -12.42 14.29
N ILE A 450 9.51 -12.46 13.04
CA ILE A 450 10.25 -13.07 11.93
C ILE A 450 11.07 -11.99 11.23
N SER A 451 12.25 -11.67 11.76
CA SER A 451 13.18 -10.73 11.13
C SER A 451 13.63 -11.22 9.75
N TYR A 452 13.90 -10.29 8.83
CA TYR A 452 14.28 -10.58 7.44
C TYR A 452 13.30 -11.54 6.76
N THR A 453 12.00 -11.28 6.90
CA THR A 453 10.93 -12.19 6.44
C THR A 453 11.12 -12.62 4.99
N ARG A 454 11.49 -11.70 4.09
CA ARG A 454 11.73 -11.99 2.66
C ARG A 454 12.91 -12.94 2.41
N LEU A 455 13.96 -12.88 3.24
CA LEU A 455 15.06 -13.85 3.20
C LEU A 455 14.56 -15.25 3.59
N GLN A 456 13.79 -15.35 4.67
CA GLN A 456 13.21 -16.63 5.11
C GLN A 456 12.21 -17.20 4.08
N MET A 457 11.55 -16.34 3.31
CA MET A 457 10.74 -16.77 2.17
C MET A 457 11.59 -17.36 1.05
N ALA A 458 12.69 -16.70 0.68
CA ALA A 458 13.61 -17.21 -0.33
C ALA A 458 14.19 -18.58 0.09
N GLU A 459 14.54 -18.73 1.38
CA GLU A 459 15.00 -19.99 1.97
C GLU A 459 13.92 -21.07 1.95
N SER A 460 12.67 -20.73 2.28
CA SER A 460 11.54 -21.67 2.24
C SER A 460 11.30 -22.17 0.80
N PHE A 461 11.35 -21.28 -0.20
CA PHE A 461 11.26 -21.69 -1.61
C PHE A 461 12.46 -22.54 -2.03
N TYR A 462 13.67 -22.13 -1.66
CA TYR A 462 14.90 -22.87 -1.98
C TYR A 462 14.83 -24.31 -1.45
N LEU A 463 14.53 -24.50 -0.16
CA LEU A 463 14.47 -25.84 0.44
C LEU A 463 13.37 -26.71 -0.21
N LEU A 464 12.20 -26.13 -0.47
CA LEU A 464 11.11 -26.83 -1.14
C LEU A 464 11.47 -27.23 -2.57
N ASN A 465 12.18 -26.37 -3.30
CA ASN A 465 12.66 -26.66 -4.65
C ASN A 465 13.78 -27.72 -4.61
N GLU A 466 14.67 -27.67 -3.63
CA GLU A 466 15.75 -28.65 -3.43
C GLU A 466 15.18 -30.07 -3.22
N GLU A 467 14.15 -30.22 -2.39
CA GLU A 467 13.47 -31.52 -2.21
C GLU A 467 12.86 -32.02 -3.52
N ARG A 468 12.22 -31.13 -4.28
CA ARG A 468 11.62 -31.48 -5.58
C ARG A 468 12.66 -31.84 -6.62
N PHE A 469 13.78 -31.13 -6.69
CA PHE A 469 14.89 -31.50 -7.57
C PHE A 469 15.47 -32.86 -7.19
N LYS A 470 15.71 -33.13 -5.90
CA LYS A 470 16.15 -34.45 -5.43
C LYS A 470 15.17 -35.56 -5.82
N MET A 471 13.87 -35.27 -5.80
CA MET A 471 12.83 -36.20 -6.25
C MET A 471 12.87 -36.43 -7.77
N ILE A 472 13.01 -35.36 -8.58
CA ILE A 472 13.08 -35.43 -10.05
C ILE A 472 14.38 -36.12 -10.52
N GLN A 473 15.51 -35.78 -9.91
CA GLN A 473 16.84 -36.31 -10.25
C GLN A 473 16.92 -37.84 -10.18
N ARG A 474 16.08 -38.49 -9.35
CA ARG A 474 15.98 -39.95 -9.30
C ARG A 474 15.52 -40.57 -10.62
N TYR A 475 14.82 -39.82 -11.46
CA TYR A 475 14.22 -40.29 -12.71
C TYR A 475 14.81 -39.60 -13.95
N ASP A 476 15.14 -38.32 -13.82
CA ASP A 476 15.79 -37.55 -14.86
C ASP A 476 17.12 -36.99 -14.32
N PRO A 477 18.22 -37.75 -14.45
CA PRO A 477 19.54 -37.28 -14.05
C PRO A 477 20.02 -36.06 -14.85
N MET A 478 19.44 -35.77 -16.02
CA MET A 478 19.85 -34.63 -16.84
C MET A 478 19.32 -33.29 -16.30
N ILE A 479 18.35 -33.32 -15.37
CA ILE A 479 17.82 -32.11 -14.74
C ILE A 479 18.91 -31.25 -14.07
N THR A 480 19.98 -31.87 -13.56
CA THR A 480 21.09 -31.14 -12.93
C THR A 480 21.92 -30.32 -13.92
N SER A 481 21.82 -30.62 -15.21
CA SER A 481 22.44 -29.86 -16.29
C SER A 481 21.50 -28.80 -16.89
N SER A 482 20.24 -28.73 -16.43
CA SER A 482 19.28 -27.74 -16.90
C SER A 482 19.62 -26.33 -16.41
N ASP A 483 19.22 -25.32 -17.18
CA ASP A 483 19.36 -23.92 -16.76
C ASP A 483 18.58 -23.62 -15.47
N VAL A 484 17.45 -24.30 -15.25
CA VAL A 484 16.64 -24.17 -14.03
C VAL A 484 17.41 -24.60 -12.79
N TYR A 485 18.16 -25.70 -12.88
CA TYR A 485 19.01 -26.17 -11.77
C TYR A 485 20.21 -25.24 -11.52
N ARG A 486 20.78 -24.65 -12.59
CA ARG A 486 21.82 -23.61 -12.44
C ARG A 486 21.28 -22.36 -11.76
N MET A 487 20.07 -21.93 -12.09
CA MET A 487 19.38 -20.83 -11.40
C MET A 487 19.15 -21.18 -9.92
N HIS A 488 18.73 -22.41 -9.61
CA HIS A 488 18.58 -22.89 -8.24
C HIS A 488 19.90 -22.85 -7.44
N GLY A 489 21.02 -23.21 -8.07
CA GLY A 489 22.36 -23.04 -7.48
C GLY A 489 22.68 -21.57 -7.18
N ARG A 490 22.39 -20.67 -8.12
CA ARG A 490 22.60 -19.21 -7.93
C ARG A 490 21.72 -18.63 -6.81
N VAL A 491 20.51 -19.14 -6.61
CA VAL A 491 19.66 -18.76 -5.46
C VAL A 491 20.39 -19.04 -4.13
N LYS A 492 21.06 -20.19 -4.01
CA LYS A 492 21.84 -20.53 -2.82
C LYS A 492 22.95 -19.49 -2.57
N ASP A 493 23.72 -19.17 -3.60
CA ASP A 493 24.80 -18.18 -3.51
C ASP A 493 24.27 -16.80 -3.10
N LEU A 494 23.11 -16.38 -3.62
CA LEU A 494 22.49 -15.10 -3.26
C LEU A 494 22.00 -15.08 -1.81
N ILE A 495 21.42 -16.17 -1.31
CA ILE A 495 21.02 -16.31 0.10
C ILE A 495 22.24 -16.21 1.02
N GLU A 496 23.36 -16.85 0.66
CA GLU A 496 24.61 -16.78 1.43
C GLU A 496 25.19 -15.34 1.43
N LYS A 497 25.23 -14.68 0.28
CA LYS A 497 25.65 -13.26 0.17
C LYS A 497 24.75 -12.32 0.96
N ALA A 498 23.44 -12.55 0.97
CA ALA A 498 22.49 -11.78 1.78
C ALA A 498 22.81 -11.91 3.27
N ARG A 499 23.03 -13.14 3.76
CA ARG A 499 23.42 -13.41 5.16
C ARG A 499 24.75 -12.74 5.53
N GLU A 500 25.75 -12.80 4.64
CA GLU A 500 27.03 -12.12 4.84
C GLU A 500 26.88 -10.59 4.87
N ALA A 501 26.10 -10.01 3.98
CA ALA A 501 25.84 -8.56 3.96
C ALA A 501 25.12 -8.09 5.23
N ILE A 502 24.14 -8.88 5.74
CA ILE A 502 23.47 -8.63 7.02
C ILE A 502 24.48 -8.66 8.18
N ALA A 503 25.33 -9.69 8.22
CA ALA A 503 26.35 -9.83 9.26
C ALA A 503 27.36 -8.67 9.27
N ASN A 504 27.59 -8.04 8.11
CA ASN A 504 28.49 -6.89 7.94
C ASN A 504 27.77 -5.52 8.01
N TYR A 505 26.50 -5.46 8.46
CA TYR A 505 25.69 -4.23 8.56
C TYR A 505 25.48 -3.49 7.22
N ARG A 506 25.57 -4.19 6.08
CA ARG A 506 25.38 -3.64 4.72
C ARG A 506 23.95 -3.88 4.24
N TYR A 507 22.97 -3.28 4.92
CA TYR A 507 21.54 -3.59 4.73
C TYR A 507 21.02 -3.31 3.31
N SER A 508 21.41 -2.21 2.66
CA SER A 508 20.96 -1.92 1.29
C SER A 508 21.44 -2.96 0.28
N LEU A 509 22.65 -3.49 0.48
CA LEU A 509 23.21 -4.57 -0.35
C LEU A 509 22.51 -5.90 -0.05
N ALA A 510 22.23 -6.18 1.23
CA ALA A 510 21.49 -7.36 1.65
C ALA A 510 20.09 -7.41 1.01
N GLU A 511 19.33 -6.31 1.05
CA GLU A 511 18.01 -6.21 0.42
C GLU A 511 18.06 -6.51 -1.08
N GLY A 512 19.08 -6.00 -1.79
CA GLY A 512 19.28 -6.31 -3.20
C GLY A 512 19.47 -7.82 -3.47
N TYR A 513 20.25 -8.51 -2.63
CA TYR A 513 20.45 -9.95 -2.75
C TYR A 513 19.20 -10.75 -2.37
N ILE A 514 18.47 -10.34 -1.32
CA ILE A 514 17.21 -10.96 -0.88
C ILE A 514 16.18 -10.91 -2.01
N ASP A 515 16.04 -9.75 -2.67
CA ASP A 515 15.06 -9.55 -3.72
C ASP A 515 15.37 -10.38 -4.97
N GLU A 516 16.64 -10.46 -5.35
CA GLU A 516 17.08 -11.33 -6.43
C GLU A 516 16.86 -12.81 -6.10
N ALA A 517 17.21 -13.24 -4.88
CA ALA A 517 17.02 -14.62 -4.42
C ALA A 517 15.54 -15.01 -4.40
N LEU A 518 14.66 -14.14 -3.87
CA LEU A 518 13.23 -14.39 -3.79
C LEU A 518 12.58 -14.44 -5.17
N LYS A 519 12.93 -13.50 -6.07
CA LYS A 519 12.43 -13.51 -7.46
C LYS A 519 12.85 -14.79 -8.18
N MET A 520 14.14 -15.13 -8.13
CA MET A 520 14.70 -16.28 -8.84
C MET A 520 14.19 -17.60 -8.26
N SER A 521 14.05 -17.72 -6.93
CA SER A 521 13.50 -18.92 -6.28
C SER A 521 12.02 -19.16 -6.62
N ARG A 522 11.21 -18.10 -6.75
CA ARG A 522 9.82 -18.17 -7.25
C ARG A 522 9.76 -18.67 -8.70
N GLU A 523 10.65 -18.18 -9.55
CA GLU A 523 10.74 -18.61 -10.95
C GLU A 523 11.11 -20.10 -11.05
N VAL A 524 12.13 -20.53 -10.31
CA VAL A 524 12.50 -21.95 -10.18
C VAL A 524 11.33 -22.77 -9.66
N TYR A 525 10.61 -22.29 -8.63
CA TYR A 525 9.44 -22.98 -8.09
C TYR A 525 8.37 -23.19 -9.15
N GLY A 526 8.06 -22.16 -9.95
CA GLY A 526 7.08 -22.24 -11.03
C GLY A 526 7.47 -23.28 -12.09
N GLN A 527 8.72 -23.26 -12.53
CA GLN A 527 9.23 -24.18 -13.56
C GLN A 527 9.27 -25.63 -13.06
N VAL A 528 9.80 -25.87 -11.85
CA VAL A 528 9.84 -27.21 -11.24
C VAL A 528 8.45 -27.76 -10.98
N ARG A 529 7.51 -26.91 -10.55
CA ARG A 529 6.12 -27.31 -10.33
C ARG A 529 5.42 -27.67 -11.64
N ASN A 530 5.63 -26.91 -12.72
CA ASN A 530 5.10 -27.24 -14.03
C ASN A 530 5.61 -28.62 -14.50
N TYR A 531 6.89 -28.92 -14.32
CA TYR A 531 7.45 -30.24 -14.64
C TYR A 531 6.72 -31.37 -13.89
N ILE A 532 6.49 -31.21 -12.58
CA ILE A 532 5.76 -32.19 -11.76
C ILE A 532 4.30 -32.33 -12.22
N GLU A 533 3.64 -31.21 -12.50
CA GLU A 533 2.24 -31.18 -12.95
C GLU A 533 2.09 -31.82 -14.33
N ASP A 534 2.94 -31.49 -15.31
CA ASP A 534 2.92 -32.07 -16.66
C ASP A 534 3.16 -33.59 -16.64
N ALA A 535 4.13 -34.03 -15.83
CA ALA A 535 4.34 -35.45 -15.58
C ALA A 535 3.07 -36.10 -14.98
N SER A 536 2.44 -35.45 -14.01
CA SER A 536 1.23 -35.95 -13.34
C SER A 536 0.00 -35.99 -14.26
N PHE A 537 -0.20 -34.98 -15.12
CA PHE A 537 -1.31 -34.90 -16.08
C PHE A 537 -1.24 -35.97 -17.18
N THR A 538 -0.05 -36.51 -17.44
CA THR A 538 0.11 -37.61 -18.40
C THR A 538 -0.51 -38.92 -17.90
N VAL A 539 -0.66 -39.10 -16.58
CA VAL A 539 -1.26 -40.31 -15.96
C VAL A 539 -2.71 -40.55 -16.41
N PRO A 540 -3.66 -39.60 -16.23
CA PRO A 540 -5.03 -39.82 -16.68
C PRO A 540 -5.13 -39.99 -18.21
N PHE A 541 -4.28 -39.32 -18.99
CA PHE A 541 -4.25 -39.49 -20.45
C PHE A 541 -3.84 -40.91 -20.85
N LEU A 542 -2.78 -41.46 -20.24
CA LEU A 542 -2.37 -42.85 -20.44
C LEU A 542 -3.44 -43.84 -19.96
N ALA A 543 -4.10 -43.55 -18.83
CA ALA A 543 -5.17 -44.38 -18.28
C ALA A 543 -6.35 -44.56 -19.26
N ILE A 544 -6.64 -43.57 -20.11
CA ILE A 544 -7.66 -43.69 -21.17
C ILE A 544 -7.37 -44.86 -22.11
N PHE A 545 -6.10 -45.09 -22.43
CA PHE A 545 -5.69 -46.14 -23.36
C PHE A 545 -5.52 -47.50 -22.70
N PHE A 546 -5.40 -47.57 -21.37
CA PHE A 546 -5.16 -48.84 -20.65
C PHE A 546 -6.29 -49.84 -20.85
N LEU A 547 -7.55 -49.43 -20.69
CA LEU A 547 -8.71 -50.33 -20.82
C LEU A 547 -8.89 -50.86 -22.26
N PRO A 548 -8.93 -50.00 -23.30
CA PRO A 548 -8.98 -50.46 -24.69
C PRO A 548 -7.80 -51.38 -25.02
N PHE A 549 -6.58 -50.99 -24.67
CA PHE A 549 -5.40 -51.79 -24.96
C PHE A 549 -5.42 -53.15 -24.26
N THR A 550 -5.82 -53.20 -22.98
CA THR A 550 -5.95 -54.46 -22.22
C THR A 550 -6.95 -55.39 -22.92
N PHE A 551 -8.08 -54.86 -23.37
CA PHE A 551 -9.08 -55.64 -24.11
C PHE A 551 -8.53 -56.21 -25.42
N LEU A 552 -7.75 -55.42 -26.17
CA LEU A 552 -7.13 -55.86 -27.42
C LEU A 552 -6.03 -56.89 -27.20
N MET A 553 -5.16 -56.63 -26.23
CA MET A 553 -4.02 -57.48 -25.91
C MET A 553 -4.48 -58.83 -25.38
N GLU A 554 -5.51 -58.86 -24.53
CA GLU A 554 -6.12 -60.11 -24.05
C GLU A 554 -6.66 -60.95 -25.21
N ARG A 555 -7.37 -60.32 -26.16
CA ARG A 555 -7.90 -61.00 -27.36
C ARG A 555 -6.81 -61.47 -28.32
N LEU A 556 -5.70 -60.73 -28.43
CA LEU A 556 -4.59 -61.07 -29.31
C LEU A 556 -3.78 -62.26 -28.77
N ILE A 557 -3.52 -62.31 -27.46
CA ILE A 557 -2.63 -63.30 -26.82
C ILE A 557 -3.41 -64.56 -26.37
N PHE A 558 -4.49 -64.39 -25.58
CA PHE A 558 -5.14 -65.50 -24.87
C PHE A 558 -6.48 -65.90 -25.49
N ALA A 559 -7.35 -64.94 -25.79
CA ALA A 559 -8.69 -65.13 -26.34
C ALA A 559 -9.55 -66.16 -25.59
N TRP A 560 -9.47 -66.18 -24.26
CA TRP A 560 -10.23 -67.12 -23.44
C TRP A 560 -11.72 -66.74 -23.42
N ARG A 561 -12.59 -67.75 -23.42
CA ARG A 561 -14.05 -67.56 -23.38
C ARG A 561 -14.60 -67.78 -21.97
N GLY A 562 -15.69 -67.09 -21.63
CA GLY A 562 -16.35 -67.20 -20.32
C GLY A 562 -15.61 -66.48 -19.18
N THR A 563 -15.87 -66.88 -17.94
CA THR A 563 -15.34 -66.23 -16.72
C THR A 563 -13.82 -66.34 -16.57
N ARG A 564 -13.19 -67.36 -17.18
CA ARG A 564 -11.73 -67.51 -17.19
C ARG A 564 -11.02 -66.33 -17.84
N ARG A 565 -11.70 -65.56 -18.69
CA ARG A 565 -11.19 -64.35 -19.37
C ARG A 565 -10.79 -63.22 -18.42
N ILE A 566 -11.41 -63.16 -17.24
CA ILE A 566 -11.16 -62.08 -16.28
C ILE A 566 -9.70 -62.11 -15.79
N LEU A 567 -9.13 -63.31 -15.60
CA LEU A 567 -7.78 -63.47 -15.08
C LEU A 567 -6.69 -62.88 -16.02
N PRO A 568 -6.60 -63.23 -17.32
CA PRO A 568 -5.63 -62.63 -18.22
C PRO A 568 -5.90 -61.14 -18.46
N PHE A 569 -7.16 -60.70 -18.44
CA PHE A 569 -7.49 -59.28 -18.54
C PHE A 569 -6.94 -58.49 -17.34
N LEU A 570 -7.22 -58.94 -16.12
CA LEU A 570 -6.73 -58.32 -14.90
C LEU A 570 -5.19 -58.35 -14.84
N GLY A 571 -4.58 -59.48 -15.23
CA GLY A 571 -3.13 -59.64 -15.29
C GLY A 571 -2.47 -58.63 -16.24
N ILE A 572 -3.00 -58.47 -17.46
CA ILE A 572 -2.49 -57.48 -18.42
C ILE A 572 -2.66 -56.06 -17.87
N PHE A 573 -3.83 -55.73 -17.32
CA PHE A 573 -4.11 -54.41 -16.78
C PHE A 573 -3.17 -54.05 -15.62
N VAL A 574 -2.99 -54.95 -14.65
CA VAL A 574 -2.05 -54.76 -13.53
C VAL A 574 -0.62 -54.64 -14.04
N SER A 575 -0.21 -55.46 -15.03
CA SER A 575 1.13 -55.38 -15.60
C SER A 575 1.40 -54.03 -16.28
N LEU A 576 0.40 -53.44 -16.95
CA LEU A 576 0.54 -52.12 -17.55
C LEU A 576 0.72 -51.03 -16.50
N ILE A 577 -0.05 -51.07 -15.42
CA ILE A 577 0.10 -50.13 -14.30
C ILE A 577 1.52 -50.23 -13.72
N VAL A 578 2.01 -51.45 -13.46
CA VAL A 578 3.35 -51.67 -12.90
C VAL A 578 4.44 -51.16 -13.85
N ILE A 579 4.37 -51.50 -15.13
CA ILE A 579 5.35 -51.04 -16.13
C ILE A 579 5.33 -49.52 -16.26
N SER A 580 4.14 -48.91 -16.32
CA SER A 580 4.00 -47.45 -16.37
C SER A 580 4.51 -46.77 -15.10
N TYR A 581 4.35 -47.38 -13.93
CA TYR A 581 4.91 -46.88 -12.67
C TYR A 581 6.45 -46.91 -12.65
N MET A 582 7.07 -47.86 -13.35
CA MET A 582 8.52 -47.96 -13.47
C MET A 582 9.12 -47.01 -14.53
N ILE A 583 8.41 -46.80 -15.64
CA ILE A 583 8.93 -46.03 -16.78
C ILE A 583 8.60 -44.55 -16.69
N HIS A 584 7.37 -44.19 -16.27
CA HIS A 584 6.88 -42.82 -16.37
C HIS A 584 6.79 -42.14 -15.00
N PRO A 585 7.56 -41.06 -14.74
CA PRO A 585 7.68 -40.45 -13.42
C PRO A 585 6.35 -39.91 -12.89
N GLY A 586 5.44 -39.49 -13.78
CA GLY A 586 4.09 -39.06 -13.44
C GLY A 586 3.30 -40.00 -12.53
N PHE A 587 3.48 -41.32 -12.66
CA PHE A 587 2.77 -42.29 -11.83
C PHE A 587 3.27 -42.32 -10.38
N TYR A 588 4.51 -41.90 -10.15
CA TYR A 588 5.09 -41.75 -8.81
C TYR A 588 4.86 -40.33 -8.25
N LEU A 589 4.99 -39.32 -9.12
CA LEU A 589 4.90 -37.90 -8.76
C LEU A 589 3.48 -37.42 -8.45
N ALA A 590 2.47 -38.04 -9.08
CA ALA A 590 1.08 -37.69 -8.82
C ALA A 590 0.69 -38.04 -7.38
N ALA A 591 0.04 -37.09 -6.69
CA ALA A 591 -0.39 -37.25 -5.29
C ALA A 591 -1.18 -38.54 -5.03
N ASN A 592 -1.98 -38.98 -6.01
CA ASN A 592 -2.62 -40.29 -5.99
C ASN A 592 -2.86 -40.83 -7.42
N SER A 593 -1.81 -41.42 -8.02
CA SER A 593 -1.90 -42.00 -9.37
C SER A 593 -2.91 -43.14 -9.48
N MET A 594 -3.06 -43.95 -8.41
CA MET A 594 -4.02 -45.06 -8.40
C MET A 594 -5.47 -44.58 -8.47
N VAL A 595 -5.82 -43.54 -7.70
CA VAL A 595 -7.16 -42.93 -7.76
C VAL A 595 -7.43 -42.32 -9.14
N ASN A 596 -6.45 -41.67 -9.76
CA ASN A 596 -6.60 -41.15 -11.12
C ASN A 596 -6.89 -42.27 -12.14
N ILE A 597 -6.14 -43.38 -12.08
CA ILE A 597 -6.35 -44.53 -12.97
C ILE A 597 -7.72 -45.18 -12.74
N LEU A 598 -8.10 -45.39 -11.47
CA LEU A 598 -9.39 -45.95 -11.10
C LEU A 598 -10.54 -45.05 -11.53
N GLY A 599 -10.45 -43.75 -11.28
CA GLY A 599 -11.45 -42.76 -11.69
C GLY A 599 -11.64 -42.72 -13.21
N MET A 600 -10.56 -42.66 -13.97
CA MET A 600 -10.63 -42.71 -15.45
C MET A 600 -11.18 -44.05 -15.95
N SER A 601 -10.79 -45.16 -15.32
CA SER A 601 -11.30 -46.48 -15.69
C SER A 601 -12.80 -46.60 -15.42
N LEU A 602 -13.29 -46.11 -14.27
CA LEU A 602 -14.71 -46.05 -13.93
C LEU A 602 -15.48 -45.17 -14.92
N LEU A 603 -14.91 -44.02 -15.30
CA LEU A 603 -15.50 -43.13 -16.30
C LEU A 603 -15.64 -43.84 -17.66
N ILE A 604 -14.61 -44.53 -18.13
CA ILE A 604 -14.64 -45.28 -19.40
C ILE A 604 -15.67 -46.43 -19.34
N LEU A 605 -15.74 -47.15 -18.22
CA LEU A 605 -16.72 -48.21 -18.02
C LEU A 605 -18.17 -47.68 -17.95
N SER A 606 -18.36 -46.43 -17.53
CA SER A 606 -19.68 -45.79 -17.53
C SER A 606 -20.19 -45.41 -18.93
N VAL A 607 -19.28 -45.19 -19.90
CA VAL A 607 -19.65 -44.77 -21.27
C VAL A 607 -20.53 -45.82 -21.99
N PRO A 608 -20.18 -47.12 -22.04
CA PRO A 608 -21.06 -48.15 -22.59
C PRO A 608 -22.42 -48.22 -21.91
N LEU A 609 -22.48 -48.05 -20.58
CA LEU A 609 -23.74 -48.04 -19.84
C LEU A 609 -24.61 -46.87 -20.28
N LEU A 610 -24.05 -45.67 -20.38
CA LEU A 610 -24.75 -44.49 -20.91
C LEU A 610 -25.23 -44.69 -22.35
N ILE A 611 -24.42 -45.31 -23.21
CA ILE A 611 -24.84 -45.67 -24.58
C ILE A 611 -26.01 -46.65 -24.55
N ILE A 612 -25.97 -47.69 -23.70
CA ILE A 612 -27.04 -48.67 -23.58
C ILE A 612 -28.33 -48.00 -23.11
N ILE A 613 -28.27 -47.19 -22.05
CA ILE A 613 -29.41 -46.43 -21.53
C ILE A 613 -29.96 -45.50 -22.62
N SER A 614 -29.08 -44.79 -23.33
CA SER A 614 -29.49 -43.87 -24.41
C SER A 614 -30.14 -44.62 -25.56
N ARG A 615 -29.64 -45.81 -25.92
CA ARG A 615 -30.28 -46.68 -26.91
C ARG A 615 -31.66 -47.13 -26.46
N TYR A 616 -31.81 -47.59 -25.21
CA TYR A 616 -33.13 -47.92 -24.66
C TYR A 616 -34.09 -46.74 -24.72
N THR A 617 -33.63 -45.53 -24.37
CA THR A 617 -34.44 -44.31 -24.48
C THR A 617 -34.83 -44.01 -25.92
N VAL A 618 -33.89 -44.10 -26.88
CA VAL A 618 -34.17 -43.87 -28.30
C VAL A 618 -35.10 -44.94 -28.87
N ASP A 619 -34.93 -46.21 -28.50
CA ASP A 619 -35.77 -47.32 -28.93
C ASP A 619 -37.19 -47.16 -28.36
N TYR A 620 -37.33 -46.76 -27.10
CA TYR A 620 -38.62 -46.40 -26.49
C TYR A 620 -39.29 -45.21 -27.19
N LEU A 621 -38.54 -44.15 -27.51
CA LEU A 621 -39.05 -43.01 -28.29
C LEU A 621 -39.46 -43.42 -29.71
N ARG A 622 -38.71 -44.34 -30.33
CA ARG A 622 -39.06 -44.92 -31.64
C ARG A 622 -40.35 -45.72 -31.55
N GLU A 623 -40.53 -46.54 -30.51
CA GLU A 623 -41.80 -47.25 -30.28
C GLU A 623 -42.99 -46.29 -30.14
N LEU A 624 -42.84 -45.21 -29.36
CA LEU A 624 -43.86 -44.15 -29.24
C LEU A 624 -44.14 -43.45 -30.57
N LYS A 625 -43.10 -43.18 -31.37
CA LYS A 625 -43.22 -42.57 -32.70
C LYS A 625 -43.93 -43.52 -33.68
N PHE A 626 -43.58 -44.81 -33.67
CA PHE A 626 -44.21 -45.82 -34.53
C PHE A 626 -45.67 -46.04 -34.17
N ALA A 627 -46.04 -45.94 -32.89
CA ALA A 627 -47.44 -46.01 -32.43
C ALA A 627 -48.30 -44.83 -32.93
N ARG A 628 -47.70 -43.68 -33.28
CA ARG A 628 -48.42 -42.47 -33.75
C ARG A 628 -48.30 -42.15 -35.24
N LEU A 629 -47.22 -42.56 -35.93
CA LEU A 629 -46.90 -42.09 -37.29
C LEU A 629 -46.69 -43.19 -38.35
N GLY A 630 -46.76 -44.48 -37.99
CA GLY A 630 -46.59 -45.60 -38.94
C GLY A 630 -45.12 -45.90 -39.32
N ARG A 631 -44.85 -47.15 -39.75
CA ARG A 631 -43.49 -47.70 -39.95
C ARG A 631 -42.84 -47.24 -41.27
N HIS A 632 -41.57 -46.84 -41.20
CA HIS A 632 -40.63 -46.80 -42.33
C HIS A 632 -39.33 -47.53 -41.93
N GLU A 633 -38.62 -48.06 -42.93
CA GLU A 633 -37.60 -49.15 -42.96
C GLU A 633 -36.64 -49.35 -41.77
N ALA A 634 -36.21 -50.62 -41.63
CA ALA A 634 -35.21 -51.07 -40.68
C ALA A 634 -33.80 -50.57 -41.05
N GLU A 635 -33.25 -49.68 -40.23
CA GLU A 635 -31.83 -49.31 -40.30
C GLU A 635 -30.96 -50.43 -39.72
N ILE A 636 -30.15 -51.06 -40.58
CA ILE A 636 -29.05 -51.93 -40.16
C ILE A 636 -28.01 -51.06 -39.41
N SER A 637 -27.64 -51.47 -38.20
CA SER A 637 -26.66 -50.75 -37.39
C SER A 637 -25.25 -50.88 -37.97
N ARG A 638 -24.81 -49.87 -38.72
CA ARG A 638 -23.44 -49.75 -39.26
C ARG A 638 -22.35 -49.89 -38.18
N ILE A 639 -22.65 -49.55 -36.93
CA ILE A 639 -21.74 -49.69 -35.79
C ILE A 639 -21.49 -51.17 -35.45
N ALA A 640 -22.50 -52.04 -35.57
CA ALA A 640 -22.34 -53.46 -35.29
C ALA A 640 -21.43 -54.16 -36.32
N GLU A 641 -21.51 -53.76 -37.58
CA GLU A 641 -20.63 -54.25 -38.65
C GLU A 641 -19.17 -53.84 -38.42
N VAL A 642 -18.92 -52.61 -37.99
CA VAL A 642 -17.57 -52.13 -37.63
C VAL A 642 -16.98 -52.94 -36.48
N VAL A 643 -17.76 -53.23 -35.44
CA VAL A 643 -17.33 -54.06 -34.30
C VAL A 643 -17.00 -55.49 -34.75
N GLN A 644 -17.80 -56.08 -35.65
CA GLN A 644 -17.53 -57.41 -36.19
C GLN A 644 -16.27 -57.44 -37.06
N ALA A 645 -16.10 -56.47 -37.96
CA ALA A 645 -14.90 -56.34 -38.78
C ALA A 645 -13.64 -56.20 -37.90
N PHE A 646 -13.73 -55.46 -36.80
CA PHE A 646 -12.66 -55.30 -35.84
C PHE A 646 -12.29 -56.61 -35.12
N ILE A 647 -13.30 -57.38 -34.67
CA ILE A 647 -13.08 -58.69 -34.03
C ILE A 647 -12.41 -59.67 -35.00
N ILE A 648 -12.88 -59.73 -36.25
CA ILE A 648 -12.30 -60.56 -37.31
C ILE A 648 -10.86 -60.13 -37.61
N GLY A 649 -10.58 -58.83 -37.61
CA GLY A 649 -9.23 -58.28 -37.78
C GLY A 649 -8.25 -58.78 -36.71
N VAL A 650 -8.65 -58.78 -35.44
CA VAL A 650 -7.83 -59.30 -34.33
C VAL A 650 -7.59 -60.81 -34.47
N GLU A 651 -8.59 -61.59 -34.89
CA GLU A 651 -8.43 -63.02 -35.15
C GLU A 651 -7.43 -63.31 -36.28
N HIS A 652 -7.46 -62.50 -37.34
CA HIS A 652 -6.50 -62.60 -38.44
C HIS A 652 -5.07 -62.26 -38.01
N MET A 653 -4.88 -61.21 -37.19
CA MET A 653 -3.56 -60.86 -36.64
C MET A 653 -2.94 -61.99 -35.83
N ARG A 654 -3.76 -62.69 -35.03
CA ARG A 654 -3.31 -63.85 -34.26
C ARG A 654 -2.91 -65.04 -35.16
N ARG A 655 -3.56 -65.21 -36.31
CA ARG A 655 -3.25 -66.28 -37.27
C ARG A 655 -1.92 -66.05 -38.00
N VAL A 656 -1.57 -64.79 -38.28
CA VAL A 656 -0.35 -64.43 -39.06
C VAL A 656 0.70 -63.73 -38.19
N LYS A 657 1.13 -64.41 -37.13
CA LYS A 657 1.95 -63.86 -36.03
C LYS A 657 3.21 -63.10 -36.49
N LEU A 658 3.99 -63.66 -37.41
CA LEU A 658 5.25 -63.05 -37.87
C LEU A 658 5.00 -61.70 -38.57
N ARG A 659 4.01 -61.65 -39.48
CA ARG A 659 3.66 -60.42 -40.19
C ARG A 659 3.14 -59.38 -39.20
N SER A 660 2.24 -59.77 -38.29
CA SER A 660 1.66 -58.87 -37.30
C SER A 660 2.70 -58.28 -36.34
N ILE A 661 3.68 -59.08 -35.88
CA ILE A 661 4.77 -58.59 -35.04
C ILE A 661 5.63 -57.59 -35.82
N LEU A 662 6.07 -57.94 -37.04
CA LEU A 662 6.88 -57.04 -37.86
C LEU A 662 6.15 -55.72 -38.15
N THR A 663 4.87 -55.76 -38.52
CA THR A 663 4.09 -54.54 -38.77
C THR A 663 3.92 -53.70 -37.51
N LEU A 664 3.68 -54.32 -36.36
CA LEU A 664 3.53 -53.60 -35.09
C LEU A 664 4.84 -52.95 -34.68
N THR A 665 5.96 -53.68 -34.77
CA THR A 665 7.30 -53.14 -34.47
C THR A 665 7.63 -51.97 -35.40
N THR A 666 7.35 -52.08 -36.69
CA THR A 666 7.56 -50.97 -37.63
C THR A 666 6.74 -49.74 -37.25
N ILE A 667 5.45 -49.91 -36.91
CA ILE A 667 4.61 -48.81 -36.47
C ILE A 667 5.15 -48.19 -35.18
N ILE A 668 5.57 -49.01 -34.20
CA ILE A 668 6.16 -48.53 -32.95
C ILE A 668 7.43 -47.70 -33.23
N ILE A 669 8.32 -48.19 -34.09
CA ILE A 669 9.56 -47.47 -34.44
C ILE A 669 9.24 -46.15 -35.15
N ILE A 670 8.31 -46.14 -36.09
CA ILE A 670 7.92 -44.91 -36.81
C ILE A 670 7.30 -43.90 -35.85
N VAL A 671 6.38 -44.32 -34.97
CA VAL A 671 5.76 -43.45 -33.98
C VAL A 671 6.82 -42.93 -33.00
N LEU A 672 7.72 -43.80 -32.52
CA LEU A 672 8.81 -43.41 -31.62
C LEU A 672 9.74 -42.37 -32.29
N ALA A 673 10.11 -42.59 -33.55
CA ALA A 673 10.94 -41.65 -34.30
C ALA A 673 10.23 -40.30 -34.51
N LEU A 674 8.93 -40.32 -34.85
CA LEU A 674 8.13 -39.11 -35.03
C LEU A 674 7.98 -38.34 -33.71
N VAL A 675 7.71 -39.02 -32.59
CA VAL A 675 7.60 -38.40 -31.26
C VAL A 675 8.93 -37.77 -30.84
N ASN A 676 10.05 -38.48 -31.00
CA ASN A 676 11.37 -37.93 -30.69
C ASN A 676 11.75 -36.75 -31.60
N PHE A 677 11.34 -36.75 -32.87
CA PHE A 677 11.62 -35.64 -33.79
C PHE A 677 10.76 -34.39 -33.51
N THR A 678 9.57 -34.57 -32.92
CA THR A 678 8.62 -33.48 -32.66
C THR A 678 8.79 -32.79 -31.30
N SER A 679 9.77 -33.20 -30.49
CA SER A 679 10.14 -32.48 -29.26
C SER A 679 10.89 -31.18 -29.60
N ILE A 680 10.14 -30.15 -29.97
CA ILE A 680 10.64 -28.80 -30.21
C ILE A 680 10.48 -28.01 -28.90
N GLU A 681 11.60 -27.55 -28.32
CA GLU A 681 11.57 -26.59 -27.21
C GLU A 681 11.46 -25.15 -27.75
N ALA A 682 10.56 -24.37 -27.15
CA ALA A 682 10.43 -22.96 -27.46
C ALA A 682 11.50 -22.17 -26.68
N GLN A 683 12.35 -21.42 -27.39
CA GLN A 683 13.34 -20.55 -26.78
C GLN A 683 12.86 -19.10 -26.81
N ILE A 684 12.78 -18.46 -25.64
CA ILE A 684 12.39 -17.06 -25.50
C ILE A 684 13.64 -16.19 -25.65
N TYR A 685 13.60 -15.22 -26.56
CA TYR A 685 14.65 -14.22 -26.73
C TYR A 685 14.06 -12.83 -26.52
N SER A 686 14.79 -11.98 -25.79
CA SER A 686 14.47 -10.56 -25.73
C SER A 686 14.87 -9.89 -27.04
N ARG A 687 13.93 -9.24 -27.71
CA ARG A 687 14.19 -8.48 -28.93
C ARG A 687 14.20 -6.99 -28.60
N PRO A 688 15.35 -6.30 -28.72
CA PRO A 688 15.37 -4.85 -28.57
C PRO A 688 14.57 -4.20 -29.69
N LEU A 689 13.72 -3.24 -29.35
CA LEU A 689 13.08 -2.36 -30.32
C LEU A 689 13.99 -1.13 -30.49
N PRO A 690 14.51 -0.87 -31.69
CA PRO A 690 15.38 0.28 -31.91
C PRO A 690 14.58 1.59 -31.74
N THR A 691 15.11 2.50 -30.93
CA THR A 691 14.66 3.89 -30.86
C THR A 691 15.49 4.75 -31.82
N TYR A 692 14.92 5.86 -32.30
CA TYR A 692 15.59 6.76 -33.24
C TYR A 692 16.36 7.84 -32.47
N GLY A 693 17.65 8.04 -32.80
CA GLY A 693 18.45 9.13 -32.23
C GLY A 693 19.90 8.73 -31.95
N SER A 694 20.71 9.71 -31.53
CA SER A 694 22.03 9.44 -30.92
C SER A 694 21.84 9.43 -29.40
N PRO A 695 22.32 8.41 -28.67
CA PRO A 695 22.10 8.32 -27.23
C PRO A 695 22.83 9.44 -26.49
N LEU A 696 22.16 10.04 -25.51
CA LEU A 696 22.72 11.13 -24.68
C LEU A 696 23.96 10.68 -23.89
N TYR A 697 23.96 9.42 -23.46
CA TYR A 697 25.05 8.76 -22.76
C TYR A 697 25.01 7.24 -23.02
N ASN A 698 26.12 6.55 -22.73
CA ASN A 698 26.15 5.10 -22.78
C ASN A 698 25.66 4.54 -21.43
N GLY A 699 24.45 3.98 -21.41
CA GLY A 699 23.82 3.58 -20.17
C GLY A 699 22.46 2.93 -20.33
N VAL A 700 21.77 2.78 -19.21
CA VAL A 700 20.39 2.30 -19.14
C VAL A 700 19.56 3.37 -18.45
N TYR A 701 18.46 3.77 -19.07
CA TYR A 701 17.48 4.68 -18.49
C TYR A 701 16.25 3.89 -18.07
N ILE A 702 15.75 4.13 -16.84
CA ILE A 702 14.65 3.37 -16.25
C ILE A 702 13.61 4.34 -15.69
N HIS A 703 12.38 4.22 -16.19
CA HIS A 703 11.17 4.85 -15.67
C HIS A 703 9.96 3.95 -16.01
N LYS A 704 8.76 4.29 -15.51
CA LYS A 704 7.53 3.58 -15.88
C LYS A 704 7.07 4.01 -17.29
N PRO A 705 6.46 3.10 -18.08
CA PRO A 705 5.71 3.49 -19.27
C PRO A 705 4.69 4.57 -18.92
N ASP A 706 4.56 5.60 -19.77
CA ASP A 706 3.64 6.75 -19.60
C ASP A 706 3.72 7.38 -18.20
N TRP A 707 4.93 7.35 -17.61
CA TRP A 707 5.22 7.78 -16.24
C TRP A 707 4.25 7.24 -15.17
N GLY A 708 3.67 6.07 -15.43
CA GLY A 708 2.72 5.40 -14.54
C GLY A 708 1.37 6.09 -14.39
N GLU A 709 0.88 6.80 -15.42
CA GLU A 709 -0.44 7.46 -15.47
C GLU A 709 -0.74 8.30 -14.21
N GLY A 710 0.25 9.07 -13.76
CA GLY A 710 0.15 9.96 -12.58
C GLY A 710 0.79 9.41 -11.31
N HIS A 711 1.26 8.16 -11.31
CA HIS A 711 2.05 7.60 -10.19
C HIS A 711 3.46 7.17 -10.64
N PHE A 712 4.30 8.16 -10.96
CA PHE A 712 5.66 7.99 -11.48
C PHE A 712 6.64 7.28 -10.55
N ALA A 713 6.36 7.26 -9.24
CA ALA A 713 7.28 6.76 -8.23
C ALA A 713 7.78 5.33 -8.47
N ILE A 714 9.11 5.15 -8.48
CA ILE A 714 9.84 3.87 -8.59
C ILE A 714 10.86 3.67 -7.45
N ASP A 715 10.60 4.25 -6.27
CA ASP A 715 11.52 4.27 -5.12
C ASP A 715 12.08 2.88 -4.75
N SER A 716 11.26 1.83 -4.90
CA SER A 716 11.57 0.45 -4.54
C SER A 716 12.68 -0.19 -5.38
N ILE A 717 12.93 0.28 -6.62
CA ILE A 717 13.95 -0.32 -7.48
C ILE A 717 15.36 0.21 -7.18
N LEU A 718 15.47 1.42 -6.61
CA LEU A 718 16.74 2.10 -6.43
C LEU A 718 17.75 1.31 -5.56
N PRO A 719 17.36 0.71 -4.41
CA PRO A 719 18.27 -0.12 -3.63
C PRO A 719 18.81 -1.31 -4.42
N ILE A 720 17.97 -1.95 -5.24
CA ILE A 720 18.33 -3.11 -6.08
C ILE A 720 19.37 -2.69 -7.13
N LEU A 721 19.16 -1.55 -7.80
CA LEU A 721 20.08 -1.06 -8.82
C LEU A 721 21.43 -0.66 -8.23
N LYS A 722 21.42 0.04 -7.08
CA LYS A 722 22.66 0.39 -6.36
C LYS A 722 23.41 -0.86 -5.88
N ALA A 723 22.70 -1.86 -5.35
CA ALA A 723 23.28 -3.11 -4.89
C ALA A 723 23.92 -3.91 -6.03
N ARG A 724 23.27 -3.96 -7.20
CA ARG A 724 23.75 -4.76 -8.33
C ARG A 724 24.82 -4.07 -9.17
N TYR A 725 24.64 -2.78 -9.45
CA TYR A 725 25.46 -2.07 -10.43
C TYR A 725 26.29 -0.94 -9.83
N GLY A 726 26.15 -0.62 -8.54
CA GLY A 726 26.84 0.53 -7.93
C GLY A 726 28.36 0.45 -7.93
N GLU A 727 28.95 -0.75 -8.07
CA GLU A 727 30.41 -0.92 -8.24
C GLU A 727 30.86 -0.78 -9.70
N GLU A 728 29.99 -1.15 -10.66
CA GLU A 728 30.31 -1.20 -12.10
C GLU A 728 29.90 0.08 -12.85
N ALA A 729 28.87 0.77 -12.36
CA ALA A 729 28.20 1.88 -13.01
C ALA A 729 27.79 2.96 -11.99
N ILE A 730 27.60 4.18 -12.47
CA ILE A 730 27.06 5.26 -11.67
C ILE A 730 25.52 5.17 -11.72
N VAL A 731 24.88 5.04 -10.56
CA VAL A 731 23.41 5.00 -10.45
C VAL A 731 22.91 6.37 -9.99
N ALA A 732 22.36 7.14 -10.94
CA ALA A 732 21.91 8.52 -10.75
C ALA A 732 20.36 8.59 -10.80
N PRO A 733 19.66 8.53 -9.65
CA PRO A 733 18.23 8.76 -9.59
C PRO A 733 17.85 10.24 -9.75
N ARG A 734 16.67 10.48 -10.33
CA ARG A 734 16.00 11.79 -10.36
C ARG A 734 14.73 11.71 -9.51
N ALA A 735 14.53 12.69 -8.63
CA ALA A 735 13.34 12.80 -7.80
C ALA A 735 12.48 13.99 -8.24
N TRP A 736 11.17 13.85 -8.20
CA TRP A 736 10.23 14.94 -8.45
C TRP A 736 9.40 15.21 -7.20
N LYS A 737 9.15 16.49 -6.94
CA LYS A 737 8.19 16.92 -5.94
C LYS A 737 7.31 18.02 -6.52
N TYR A 738 6.03 17.72 -6.63
CA TYR A 738 4.98 18.67 -7.02
C TYR A 738 4.34 19.29 -5.77
N ILE A 739 3.73 20.45 -5.97
CA ILE A 739 2.71 20.96 -5.03
C ILE A 739 1.53 19.97 -4.92
N LEU A 740 0.80 20.03 -3.80
CA LEU A 740 -0.30 19.10 -3.50
C LEU A 740 -1.43 19.15 -4.53
N GLN A 741 -1.65 20.30 -5.15
CA GLN A 741 -2.70 20.51 -6.15
C GLN A 741 -2.08 21.11 -7.42
N ALA A 742 -1.82 20.27 -8.42
CA ALA A 742 -1.56 20.76 -9.77
C ALA A 742 -2.88 21.31 -10.34
N SER A 743 -3.04 22.64 -10.30
CA SER A 743 -4.21 23.32 -10.86
C SER A 743 -3.92 23.80 -12.27
N VAL A 744 -4.80 23.46 -13.21
CA VAL A 744 -4.80 24.00 -14.59
C VAL A 744 -4.96 25.53 -14.60
N GLN A 745 -5.35 26.13 -13.48
CA GLN A 745 -5.57 27.57 -13.33
C GLN A 745 -4.33 28.35 -12.85
N ASN A 746 -3.17 27.70 -12.66
CA ASN A 746 -1.93 28.36 -12.24
C ASN A 746 -1.20 29.11 -13.37
N PHE A 747 -1.93 29.89 -14.18
CA PHE A 747 -1.40 30.52 -15.40
C PHE A 747 -0.24 31.50 -15.16
N ASP A 748 -0.21 32.15 -13.99
CA ASP A 748 0.84 33.12 -13.62
C ASP A 748 1.96 32.50 -12.76
N LEU A 749 1.98 31.17 -12.58
CA LEU A 749 2.91 30.45 -11.68
C LEU A 749 2.91 30.92 -10.23
N LYS A 750 1.86 31.60 -9.77
CA LYS A 750 1.74 32.12 -8.40
C LYS A 750 1.64 31.01 -7.36
N LEU A 751 1.14 29.83 -7.74
CA LEU A 751 1.10 28.65 -6.88
C LEU A 751 2.39 27.85 -7.03
N GLY A 752 3.20 27.77 -5.98
CA GLY A 752 4.46 27.04 -6.04
C GLY A 752 5.30 27.19 -4.80
N PHE A 753 6.52 26.68 -4.90
CA PHE A 753 7.54 26.85 -3.90
C PHE A 753 8.14 28.27 -3.95
N HIS A 754 8.13 28.99 -2.84
CA HIS A 754 8.51 30.39 -2.70
C HIS A 754 10.02 30.58 -2.54
N LEU A 755 10.56 31.50 -3.33
CA LEU A 755 11.97 31.89 -3.30
C LEU A 755 12.10 33.42 -3.28
N LYS A 756 12.64 33.95 -2.19
CA LYS A 756 12.85 35.39 -1.96
C LYS A 756 14.34 35.74 -1.99
N TYR A 757 14.69 36.82 -2.70
CA TYR A 757 16.01 37.44 -2.67
C TYR A 757 15.87 38.96 -2.68
N ARG A 758 16.35 39.62 -1.61
CA ARG A 758 16.14 41.06 -1.37
C ARG A 758 14.64 41.37 -1.36
N ASP A 759 14.19 42.34 -2.16
CA ASP A 759 12.79 42.75 -2.27
C ASP A 759 12.05 42.03 -3.41
N ARG A 760 12.60 40.92 -3.93
CA ARG A 760 12.03 40.15 -5.04
C ARG A 760 11.69 38.73 -4.64
N GLU A 761 10.64 38.21 -5.27
CA GLU A 761 10.10 36.89 -5.01
C GLU A 761 9.72 36.20 -6.32
N VAL A 762 9.95 34.90 -6.38
CA VAL A 762 9.50 34.00 -7.46
C VAL A 762 8.94 32.73 -6.85
N THR A 763 8.12 32.03 -7.63
CA THR A 763 7.42 30.80 -7.23
C THR A 763 7.61 29.72 -8.28
N ALA A 764 7.88 28.48 -7.85
CA ALA A 764 8.10 27.35 -8.75
C ALA A 764 7.18 26.18 -8.40
N PRO A 765 6.28 25.71 -9.27
CA PRO A 765 5.35 24.61 -8.95
C PRO A 765 6.00 23.24 -8.68
N VAL A 766 7.24 23.04 -9.14
CA VAL A 766 7.92 21.73 -9.08
C VAL A 766 9.35 21.86 -8.56
N ILE A 767 9.77 20.90 -7.74
CA ILE A 767 11.18 20.70 -7.38
C ILE A 767 11.72 19.50 -8.14
N LEU A 768 12.86 19.69 -8.83
CA LEU A 768 13.64 18.63 -9.44
C LEU A 768 14.83 18.27 -8.55
N GLY A 769 14.87 17.03 -8.07
CA GLY A 769 15.94 16.47 -7.25
C GLY A 769 16.97 15.73 -8.09
N LEU A 770 18.20 16.24 -8.14
CA LEU A 770 19.29 15.65 -8.92
C LEU A 770 20.47 15.24 -8.03
N THR A 771 21.15 14.16 -8.39
CA THR A 771 22.38 13.74 -7.71
C THR A 771 23.59 14.57 -8.16
N PRO A 772 24.66 14.65 -7.35
CA PRO A 772 25.94 15.22 -7.78
C PRO A 772 26.42 14.64 -9.10
N GLU A 773 26.29 13.32 -9.27
CA GLU A 773 26.72 12.60 -10.46
C GLU A 773 25.92 12.98 -11.71
N GLU A 774 24.63 13.26 -11.57
CA GLU A 774 23.75 13.72 -12.63
C GLU A 774 24.10 15.15 -13.07
N THR A 775 24.25 16.06 -12.10
CA THR A 775 24.59 17.47 -12.39
C THR A 775 26.02 17.66 -12.91
N ALA A 776 26.88 16.65 -12.75
CA ALA A 776 28.23 16.63 -13.30
C ALA A 776 28.31 16.11 -14.73
N GLN A 777 27.22 15.53 -15.28
CA GLN A 777 27.22 15.02 -16.64
C GLN A 777 27.33 16.15 -17.67
N PRO A 778 28.05 15.96 -18.80
CA PRO A 778 28.23 17.00 -19.81
C PRO A 778 26.94 17.59 -20.35
N TYR A 779 25.89 16.78 -20.50
CA TYR A 779 24.59 17.24 -21.01
C TYR A 779 23.84 18.17 -20.04
N PHE A 780 24.20 18.18 -18.76
CA PHE A 780 23.65 19.10 -17.78
C PHE A 780 24.63 20.25 -17.51
N SER A 781 25.89 19.91 -17.25
CA SER A 781 26.93 20.88 -16.89
C SER A 781 27.24 21.87 -18.02
N ALA A 782 27.00 21.51 -19.28
CA ALA A 782 27.18 22.42 -20.42
C ALA A 782 26.26 23.65 -20.39
N PHE A 783 25.10 23.53 -19.74
CA PHE A 783 24.12 24.62 -19.60
C PHE A 783 24.16 25.27 -18.21
N LEU A 784 25.00 24.76 -17.30
CA LEU A 784 25.10 25.21 -15.92
C LEU A 784 26.18 26.29 -15.79
N THR A 785 25.78 27.47 -15.35
CA THR A 785 26.71 28.52 -14.92
C THR A 785 26.87 28.48 -13.40
N GLY A 786 28.09 28.30 -12.90
CA GLY A 786 28.37 28.14 -11.47
C GLY A 786 29.02 26.79 -11.19
N ARG A 787 28.54 26.06 -10.17
CA ARG A 787 29.02 24.71 -9.84
C ARG A 787 27.89 23.67 -9.81
N SER A 788 28.21 22.44 -10.18
CA SER A 788 27.39 21.25 -9.93
C SER A 788 27.27 20.96 -8.43
N PHE A 789 26.34 20.10 -8.06
CA PHE A 789 26.22 19.63 -6.68
C PHE A 789 27.42 18.78 -6.27
N LEU A 790 27.75 18.82 -4.98
CA LEU A 790 28.80 18.02 -4.37
C LEU A 790 28.19 17.01 -3.41
N ALA A 791 28.88 15.88 -3.21
CA ALA A 791 28.48 14.90 -2.21
C ALA A 791 28.40 15.53 -0.81
N GLY A 792 27.24 15.40 -0.16
CA GLY A 792 26.97 15.99 1.16
C GLY A 792 26.51 17.45 1.14
N ASP A 793 26.30 18.06 -0.04
CA ASP A 793 25.63 19.36 -0.14
C ASP A 793 24.25 19.31 0.55
N ARG A 794 23.93 20.39 1.27
CA ARG A 794 22.66 20.60 1.99
C ARG A 794 22.31 22.08 1.93
N LYS A 795 21.02 22.41 1.81
CA LYS A 795 20.53 23.80 1.73
C LYS A 795 21.19 24.58 0.59
N VAL A 796 21.39 23.91 -0.53
CA VAL A 796 21.89 24.51 -1.77
C VAL A 796 20.86 24.31 -2.87
N LEU A 797 20.83 25.20 -3.85
CA LEU A 797 19.91 25.10 -4.98
C LEU A 797 20.54 25.62 -6.27
N ILE A 798 20.04 25.13 -7.40
CA ILE A 798 20.33 25.63 -8.74
C ILE A 798 19.05 26.29 -9.26
N LEU A 799 19.16 27.54 -9.70
CA LEU A 799 18.04 28.29 -10.26
C LEU A 799 17.94 28.11 -11.77
N SER A 800 16.72 28.10 -12.30
CA SER A 800 16.54 28.30 -13.73
C SER A 800 16.87 29.75 -14.11
N GLU A 801 17.31 29.94 -15.35
CA GLU A 801 17.60 31.26 -15.92
C GLU A 801 16.43 32.26 -15.75
N PRO A 802 15.16 31.90 -16.03
CA PRO A 802 14.02 32.80 -15.76
C PRO A 802 13.89 33.22 -14.29
N HIS A 803 14.09 32.30 -13.35
CA HIS A 803 14.06 32.62 -11.91
C HIS A 803 15.24 33.52 -11.50
N ALA A 804 16.43 33.26 -12.05
CA ALA A 804 17.61 34.07 -11.78
C ALA A 804 17.47 35.50 -12.33
N GLU A 805 16.90 35.66 -13.54
CA GLU A 805 16.59 36.95 -14.14
C GLU A 805 15.54 37.73 -13.33
N ALA A 806 14.44 37.07 -12.95
CA ALA A 806 13.41 37.68 -12.13
C ALA A 806 13.94 38.18 -10.78
N LEU A 807 14.84 37.41 -10.14
CA LEU A 807 15.51 37.78 -8.89
C LEU A 807 16.73 38.70 -9.05
N GLU A 808 17.15 39.04 -10.27
CA GLU A 808 18.39 39.78 -10.57
C GLU A 808 19.66 39.13 -9.98
N ILE A 809 19.70 37.80 -9.95
CA ILE A 809 20.87 37.03 -9.54
C ILE A 809 21.69 36.72 -10.79
N ASN A 810 22.79 37.45 -10.96
CA ASN A 810 23.73 37.21 -12.06
C ASN A 810 24.74 36.11 -11.71
N ALA A 811 25.31 35.48 -12.73
CA ALA A 811 26.38 34.49 -12.60
C ALA A 811 27.57 34.94 -11.73
N THR A 812 27.92 36.23 -11.80
CA THR A 812 29.01 36.83 -11.00
C THR A 812 28.69 36.98 -9.52
N SER A 813 27.42 36.85 -9.14
CA SER A 813 26.96 36.93 -7.75
C SER A 813 26.96 35.58 -7.04
N LEU A 814 27.22 34.49 -7.76
CA LEU A 814 27.24 33.14 -7.21
C LEU A 814 28.56 32.87 -6.44
N PRO A 815 28.52 32.20 -5.27
CA PRO A 815 27.32 31.73 -4.57
C PRO A 815 26.62 32.84 -3.79
N VAL A 816 25.29 32.86 -3.80
CA VAL A 816 24.48 33.87 -3.07
C VAL A 816 23.48 33.20 -2.13
N LYS A 817 23.19 33.85 -0.99
CA LYS A 817 22.16 33.38 -0.05
C LYS A 817 20.79 33.90 -0.46
N VAL A 818 19.80 33.01 -0.42
CA VAL A 818 18.40 33.26 -0.73
C VAL A 818 17.53 32.64 0.35
N SER A 819 16.31 33.16 0.50
CA SER A 819 15.30 32.53 1.34
C SER A 819 14.46 31.62 0.45
N PHE A 820 14.60 30.31 0.59
CA PHE A 820 13.75 29.33 -0.09
C PHE A 820 12.85 28.71 0.97
N GLU A 821 11.53 28.86 0.80
CA GLU A 821 10.55 28.48 1.82
C GLU A 821 10.93 29.00 3.20
N GLY A 822 11.17 30.30 3.32
CA GLY A 822 11.52 30.94 4.60
C GLY A 822 12.85 30.48 5.22
N MET A 823 13.57 29.55 4.59
CA MET A 823 14.83 29.00 5.07
C MET A 823 16.01 29.55 4.26
N ASN A 824 17.15 29.71 4.92
CA ASN A 824 18.38 30.16 4.25
C ASN A 824 18.99 29.05 3.38
N TYR A 825 18.93 29.24 2.07
CA TYR A 825 19.58 28.42 1.05
C TYR A 825 20.72 29.18 0.37
N THR A 826 21.64 28.45 -0.25
CA THR A 826 22.70 29.03 -1.08
C THR A 826 22.50 28.63 -2.54
N VAL A 827 22.34 29.62 -3.41
CA VAL A 827 22.34 29.40 -4.86
C VAL A 827 23.76 29.13 -5.32
N VAL A 828 23.99 27.98 -5.94
CA VAL A 828 25.32 27.53 -6.37
C VAL A 828 25.48 27.49 -7.89
N GLY A 829 24.37 27.56 -8.62
CA GLY A 829 24.36 27.55 -10.08
C GLY A 829 23.09 28.13 -10.67
N ILE A 830 23.17 28.53 -11.94
CA ILE A 830 22.05 28.94 -12.80
C ILE A 830 22.05 28.04 -14.03
N ILE A 831 20.94 27.37 -14.31
CA ILE A 831 20.77 26.49 -15.48
C ILE A 831 20.06 27.24 -16.60
N GLY A 832 20.65 27.26 -17.80
CA GLY A 832 20.11 27.95 -18.98
C GLY A 832 18.88 27.25 -19.57
N SER A 833 18.00 28.02 -20.21
CA SER A 833 16.72 27.56 -20.77
C SER A 833 16.87 26.49 -21.87
N GLU A 834 18.05 26.41 -22.50
CA GLU A 834 18.39 25.42 -23.53
C GLU A 834 18.35 23.96 -23.03
N ILE A 835 18.35 23.74 -21.70
CA ILE A 835 18.19 22.40 -21.11
C ILE A 835 16.87 21.73 -21.52
N GLU A 836 15.83 22.51 -21.86
CA GLU A 836 14.54 22.01 -22.35
C GLU A 836 14.65 21.25 -23.68
N ARG A 837 15.73 21.44 -24.44
CA ARG A 837 15.99 20.74 -25.71
C ARG A 837 16.70 19.41 -25.52
N VAL A 838 17.22 19.13 -24.31
CA VAL A 838 17.87 17.86 -24.02
C VAL A 838 16.82 16.75 -24.03
N ARG A 839 17.15 15.65 -24.71
CA ARG A 839 16.35 14.43 -24.76
C ARG A 839 17.13 13.28 -24.16
N ASP A 840 16.48 12.47 -23.32
CA ASP A 840 17.09 11.28 -22.72
C ASP A 840 17.10 10.10 -23.70
N LEU A 841 17.47 8.90 -23.24
CA LEU A 841 17.64 7.70 -24.09
C LEU A 841 16.35 7.20 -24.76
N ASP A 842 15.19 7.56 -24.22
CA ASP A 842 13.85 7.28 -24.74
C ASP A 842 13.39 8.31 -25.80
N GLY A 843 14.07 9.46 -25.90
CA GLY A 843 13.68 10.58 -26.76
C GLY A 843 12.73 11.58 -26.10
N GLU A 844 12.43 11.44 -24.80
CA GLU A 844 11.62 12.36 -24.00
C GLU A 844 12.48 13.43 -23.29
N GLY A 845 11.83 14.42 -22.70
CA GLY A 845 12.52 15.48 -21.94
C GLY A 845 13.08 14.98 -20.61
N ILE A 846 14.15 15.63 -20.11
CA ILE A 846 14.74 15.27 -18.82
C ILE A 846 14.07 15.93 -17.60
N LEU A 847 13.16 16.88 -17.85
CA LEU A 847 12.45 17.65 -16.83
C LEU A 847 11.24 16.88 -16.28
N PRO A 848 10.58 17.32 -15.20
CA PRO A 848 9.35 16.67 -14.72
C PRO A 848 8.20 16.74 -15.73
N ILE A 849 7.28 15.75 -15.71
CA ILE A 849 6.04 15.83 -16.50
C ILE A 849 5.13 16.94 -16.01
N LYS A 850 4.31 17.50 -16.89
CA LYS A 850 3.31 18.51 -16.57
C LYS A 850 2.05 17.81 -16.03
N LEU A 851 1.61 18.21 -14.84
CA LEU A 851 0.43 17.63 -14.16
C LEU A 851 -0.78 18.57 -14.12
N ASP A 852 -0.60 19.83 -14.52
CA ASP A 852 -1.62 20.88 -14.58
C ASP A 852 -2.26 20.98 -15.99
N ILE A 853 -2.49 19.84 -16.63
CA ILE A 853 -3.24 19.71 -17.90
C ILE A 853 -4.61 19.10 -17.58
N PRO A 854 -5.71 19.53 -18.24
CA PRO A 854 -7.01 18.88 -18.10
C PRO A 854 -6.92 17.36 -18.29
N SER A 855 -7.62 16.59 -17.45
CA SER A 855 -7.50 15.13 -17.42
C SER A 855 -7.87 14.44 -18.75
N ASP A 856 -8.72 15.08 -19.55
CA ASP A 856 -9.13 14.64 -20.89
C ASP A 856 -8.10 14.94 -21.98
N GLU A 857 -7.13 15.83 -21.71
CA GLU A 857 -6.04 16.22 -22.62
C GLU A 857 -4.66 15.71 -22.16
N GLN A 858 -4.58 15.01 -21.02
CA GLN A 858 -3.32 14.54 -20.45
C GLN A 858 -2.67 13.45 -21.31
N ASP A 859 -1.51 13.77 -21.88
CA ASP A 859 -0.74 12.86 -22.75
C ASP A 859 0.36 12.09 -22.02
N TRP A 860 0.70 12.48 -20.79
CA TRP A 860 1.81 11.94 -19.98
C TRP A 860 3.20 12.08 -20.63
N GLU A 861 3.33 12.73 -21.77
CA GLU A 861 4.58 12.96 -22.50
C GLU A 861 5.03 14.43 -22.42
N THR A 862 4.11 15.34 -22.08
CA THR A 862 4.42 16.77 -21.97
C THR A 862 5.21 17.06 -20.68
N HIS A 863 6.41 17.61 -20.82
CA HIS A 863 7.26 18.05 -19.71
C HIS A 863 7.06 19.53 -19.37
N VAL A 864 7.29 19.89 -18.10
CA VAL A 864 7.22 21.29 -17.65
C VAL A 864 8.36 22.12 -18.25
N PRO A 865 8.11 23.40 -18.60
CA PRO A 865 9.19 24.31 -19.00
C PRO A 865 10.05 24.68 -17.79
N ILE A 866 11.25 25.23 -18.02
CA ILE A 866 12.26 25.48 -17.00
C ILE A 866 11.85 26.54 -15.97
N GLU A 867 10.89 27.39 -16.32
CA GLU A 867 10.27 28.36 -15.40
C GLU A 867 9.41 27.68 -14.32
N TYR A 868 9.05 26.41 -14.46
CA TYR A 868 8.25 25.70 -13.45
C TYR A 868 9.08 25.12 -12.30
N LEU A 869 10.41 25.13 -12.41
CA LEU A 869 11.26 24.30 -11.56
C LEU A 869 12.36 25.04 -10.81
N ILE A 870 12.61 24.56 -9.60
CA ILE A 870 13.82 24.79 -8.82
C ILE A 870 14.54 23.45 -8.66
N ILE A 871 15.87 23.45 -8.73
CA ILE A 871 16.66 22.23 -8.66
C ILE A 871 17.35 22.15 -7.29
N LEU A 872 17.14 21.03 -6.59
CA LEU A 872 17.75 20.73 -5.28
C LEU A 872 18.56 19.43 -5.34
N PRO A 873 19.47 19.20 -4.37
CA PRO A 873 20.08 17.89 -4.19
C PRO A 873 19.03 16.80 -3.99
N TYR A 874 19.17 15.68 -4.69
CA TYR A 874 18.27 14.53 -4.64
C TYR A 874 17.89 14.12 -3.20
N GLU A 875 18.88 14.01 -2.32
CA GLU A 875 18.66 13.61 -0.92
C GLU A 875 17.81 14.62 -0.15
N GLU A 876 17.89 15.90 -0.50
CA GLU A 876 17.12 16.95 0.16
C GLU A 876 15.65 16.91 -0.28
N VAL A 877 15.40 16.69 -1.57
CA VAL A 877 14.05 16.52 -2.13
C VAL A 877 13.34 15.33 -1.50
N VAL A 878 14.00 14.17 -1.45
CA VAL A 878 13.38 12.93 -0.91
C VAL A 878 13.20 13.04 0.62
N ASN A 879 14.23 13.45 1.35
CA ASN A 879 14.20 13.38 2.82
C ASN A 879 13.51 14.57 3.49
N SER A 880 13.59 15.78 2.91
CA SER A 880 13.06 17.00 3.56
C SER A 880 11.71 17.41 3.00
N TYR A 881 11.55 17.33 1.67
CA TYR A 881 10.35 17.77 0.96
C TYR A 881 9.39 16.61 0.60
N GLY A 882 9.81 15.35 0.78
CA GLY A 882 9.00 14.17 0.52
C GLY A 882 8.70 13.95 -0.96
N GLY A 883 9.69 14.20 -1.84
CA GLY A 883 9.61 13.83 -3.25
C GLY A 883 9.89 12.34 -3.48
N ASN A 884 9.49 11.85 -4.65
CA ASN A 884 9.63 10.44 -5.04
C ASN A 884 10.58 10.28 -6.24
N VAL A 885 11.24 9.12 -6.34
CA VAL A 885 12.09 8.77 -7.50
C VAL A 885 11.21 8.59 -8.73
N ALA A 886 11.43 9.38 -9.77
CA ALA A 886 10.70 9.29 -11.04
C ALA A 886 11.43 8.46 -12.07
N SER A 887 12.76 8.61 -12.15
CA SER A 887 13.59 7.85 -13.07
C SER A 887 14.97 7.58 -12.48
N VAL A 888 15.65 6.58 -13.04
CA VAL A 888 17.03 6.22 -12.68
C VAL A 888 17.87 6.06 -13.95
N SER A 889 18.93 6.86 -14.05
CA SER A 889 19.96 6.73 -15.07
C SER A 889 21.11 5.89 -14.54
N ILE A 890 21.45 4.81 -15.24
CA ILE A 890 22.63 3.98 -14.98
C ILE A 890 23.66 4.32 -16.04
N LEU A 891 24.72 4.99 -15.63
CA LEU A 891 25.77 5.48 -16.52
C LEU A 891 26.94 4.51 -16.45
N PHE A 892 27.23 3.83 -17.56
CA PHE A 892 28.44 3.01 -17.63
C PHE A 892 29.63 3.94 -17.84
N ARG A 893 30.68 3.76 -17.02
CA ARG A 893 31.95 4.43 -17.29
C ARG A 893 32.38 4.01 -18.68
N ASN A 894 32.74 4.97 -19.55
CA ASN A 894 33.28 4.67 -20.88
C ASN A 894 34.48 3.71 -20.72
N THR A 895 34.24 2.41 -20.85
CA THR A 895 35.26 1.44 -21.18
C THR A 895 35.62 1.73 -22.62
N SER A 896 36.77 2.39 -22.78
CA SER A 896 37.46 2.54 -24.05
C SER A 896 37.93 1.18 -24.55
#